data_AF-A0A925RAX5-F1
#
_entry.id   AF-A0A925RAX5-F1
#
_cell.length_a   1.000
_cell.length_b   1.000
_cell.length_c   1.000
_cell.angle_alpha   90.00
_cell.angle_beta   90.00
_cell.angle_gamma   90.00
#
_symmetry.space_group_name_H-M   'P 1'
#
loop_
_entity.id
_entity.type
_entity.pdbx_description
1 polymer ?
#
loop_
_entity_poly.entity_id
_entity_poly.type
_entity_poly.pdbx_seq_one_letter_code
_entity_poly.pdbx_strand_id
1 'polypeptide(L)'
;MHFFNTLLAAACLVVAANARMACGQSEMPDFTGERLTFSGVDSAAWQSLPAVIADLEKTGTQTYYVVVVQSSGDGPTATRDYTDRLYEHWVQQAARNGLPLDTQRSVLVVLATQNRQLSVHAGQSLLQSYGMNAQTIDQQLVQPHFIPYAKAGNYPEGVRILLTQINDRILAHDASVAQQVTVSQQPAAITPASQVPESTAAEPAADQKPLVKTPTTVVPTEAHAMQEAPPSRPLSVLSSPTTIAGTAMIIGMLTLLILRWLHLRVRRPLQAQMQAYRQHVVQLSDDIDALCERHRMLPFTDKDYKEPMLGETLSMYDGIQKSLEQLRQRWLELMDVWDKVDTLSKHEHYFGRSRLREAAAMLQQVPVNEVESTLNNQCVKALDRLEDAHEQVVRLDTSLTESLQRVQQQLAQLQTLQLSVEPYQASLEKVAELRVSAARIVVPDPIGSQSIQTAAGELLRSVGQLTERILQHRRGMDELSDKLAETSAWLKSLRNGGMKFCEDDSDPSPLFPTIQHHCDECLKLLNLGEAETAAEHLKQGFALAAKAQSAIQLQVDSKEFCHREIPIRTTEQRQLDAQSKSLEPVLRALETEFAAASWSNVANLRSSVSDAVLHGNTVLSDATLAGSDTVQHFQKAAEALRQLKQLQDETTVLIASGEQRLQQLRQLRSETTAELNQLQQERSRVASLLQSSGADRAAANRRFQDTESALQAQIQAAARSRADWPQIAESLTSVRREFSTAEQMAREDIRLAEQAAQEILNAQRELRQAESFYRAGFKADVSAVSRQLQEAQQALNSQKYERAIELANSVISASRQELRMAQSAADAAEQRREQER
;
A
#
# COMPACT_ATOMS: atom_id res chain seq x y z
N MET A 1 4.74 48.92 -34.35
CA MET A 1 4.71 47.74 -33.47
C MET A 1 3.26 47.27 -33.26
N HIS A 2 2.58 46.74 -34.30
CA HIS A 2 1.16 46.30 -34.17
C HIS A 2 0.89 44.84 -34.58
N PHE A 3 1.87 44.14 -35.14
CA PHE A 3 1.74 42.71 -35.48
C PHE A 3 2.06 41.74 -34.32
N PHE A 4 2.57 42.23 -33.19
CA PHE A 4 2.99 41.36 -32.07
C PHE A 4 1.84 41.05 -31.09
N ASN A 5 0.91 42.01 -30.87
CA ASN A 5 -0.15 41.85 -29.87
C ASN A 5 -1.31 40.97 -30.36
N THR A 6 -1.55 40.89 -31.68
CA THR A 6 -2.58 40.01 -32.27
C THR A 6 -2.18 38.53 -32.26
N LEU A 7 -0.89 38.22 -32.36
CA LEU A 7 -0.37 36.85 -32.22
C LEU A 7 -0.45 36.34 -30.77
N LEU A 8 -0.28 37.21 -29.78
CA LEU A 8 -0.37 36.85 -28.36
C LEU A 8 -1.80 36.49 -27.94
N ALA A 9 -2.80 37.24 -28.41
CA ALA A 9 -4.21 36.98 -28.11
C ALA A 9 -4.71 35.64 -28.70
N ALA A 10 -4.26 35.27 -29.91
CA ALA A 10 -4.57 33.99 -30.52
C ALA A 10 -3.92 32.80 -29.77
N ALA A 11 -2.71 32.99 -29.21
CA ALA A 11 -2.04 31.98 -28.40
C ALA A 11 -2.79 31.70 -27.09
N CYS A 12 -3.28 32.74 -26.39
CA CYS A 12 -4.00 32.57 -25.13
C CYS A 12 -5.33 31.79 -25.27
N LEU A 13 -6.07 31.94 -26.37
CA LEU A 13 -7.33 31.22 -26.55
C LEU A 13 -7.14 29.72 -26.87
N VAL A 14 -6.02 29.34 -27.50
CA VAL A 14 -5.66 27.93 -27.73
C VAL A 14 -5.17 27.25 -26.44
N VAL A 15 -4.56 28.01 -25.52
CA VAL A 15 -4.12 27.49 -24.20
C VAL A 15 -5.30 27.21 -23.28
N ALA A 16 -6.34 28.05 -23.27
CA ALA A 16 -7.52 27.84 -22.43
C ALA A 16 -8.39 26.63 -22.86
N ALA A 17 -8.40 26.30 -24.15
CA ALA A 17 -9.15 25.14 -24.68
C ALA A 17 -8.42 23.79 -24.51
N ASN A 18 -7.10 23.79 -24.34
CA ASN A 18 -6.29 22.57 -24.17
C ASN A 18 -6.13 22.11 -22.71
N ALA A 19 -6.67 22.85 -21.72
CA ALA A 19 -6.60 22.53 -20.30
C ALA A 19 -7.54 21.38 -19.83
N ARG A 20 -7.99 20.54 -20.76
CA ARG A 20 -8.54 19.19 -20.50
C ARG A 20 -7.79 18.15 -21.34
N MET A 21 -6.46 18.13 -21.24
CA MET A 21 -5.75 16.89 -21.57
C MET A 21 -6.24 15.82 -20.59
N ALA A 22 -6.88 14.78 -21.10
CA ALA A 22 -7.20 13.60 -20.31
C ALA A 22 -5.90 13.12 -19.66
N CYS A 23 -5.91 13.00 -18.33
CA CYS A 23 -4.70 12.82 -17.54
C CYS A 23 -4.27 11.35 -17.64
N GLY A 24 -3.59 11.01 -18.74
CA GLY A 24 -3.22 9.65 -19.10
C GLY A 24 -2.67 8.88 -17.91
N GLN A 25 -3.31 7.76 -17.58
CA GLN A 25 -2.86 6.87 -16.52
C GLN A 25 -1.40 6.50 -16.76
N SER A 26 -0.53 6.71 -15.76
CA SER A 26 0.89 6.35 -15.85
C SER A 26 1.05 4.85 -16.09
N GLU A 27 2.10 4.46 -16.81
CA GLU A 27 2.41 3.06 -17.04
C GLU A 27 2.68 2.35 -15.70
N MET A 28 2.16 1.12 -15.55
CA MET A 28 2.41 0.30 -14.37
C MET A 28 3.89 -0.10 -14.36
N PRO A 29 4.65 0.25 -13.30
CA PRO A 29 6.05 -0.14 -13.21
C PRO A 29 6.17 -1.65 -12.99
N ASP A 30 7.19 -2.26 -13.60
CA ASP A 30 7.55 -3.65 -13.37
C ASP A 30 8.08 -3.88 -11.94
N PHE A 31 7.82 -5.06 -11.38
CA PHE A 31 8.35 -5.47 -10.09
C PHE A 31 9.83 -5.85 -10.18
N THR A 32 10.70 -4.92 -9.76
CA THR A 32 12.16 -5.13 -9.65
C THR A 32 12.59 -5.71 -8.29
N GLY A 33 11.70 -5.73 -7.30
CA GLY A 33 12.01 -6.02 -5.89
C GLY A 33 12.52 -4.81 -5.10
N GLU A 34 12.78 -3.67 -5.77
CA GLU A 34 13.12 -2.41 -5.11
C GLU A 34 11.96 -1.91 -4.24
N ARG A 35 12.29 -1.27 -3.12
CA ARG A 35 11.30 -0.78 -2.14
C ARG A 35 10.62 0.53 -2.53
N LEU A 36 11.19 1.25 -3.48
CA LEU A 36 10.71 2.55 -3.94
C LEU A 36 10.82 2.63 -5.46
N THR A 37 9.68 2.81 -6.14
CA THR A 37 9.61 2.82 -7.61
C THR A 37 8.85 4.05 -8.11
N PHE A 38 9.27 4.57 -9.26
CA PHE A 38 8.72 5.81 -9.84
C PHE A 38 8.15 5.55 -11.24
N SER A 39 7.02 6.20 -11.57
CA SER A 39 6.47 6.22 -12.94
C SER A 39 6.02 7.63 -13.30
N GLY A 40 6.81 8.32 -14.15
CA GLY A 40 6.55 9.70 -14.58
C GLY A 40 6.78 10.81 -13.54
N VAL A 41 7.53 10.53 -12.46
CA VAL A 41 7.83 11.48 -11.37
C VAL A 41 9.33 11.54 -11.11
N ASP A 42 9.84 12.73 -10.77
CA ASP A 42 11.23 12.95 -10.37
C ASP A 42 11.53 12.30 -9.01
N SER A 43 12.61 11.53 -8.94
CA SER A 43 13.07 10.80 -7.75
C SER A 43 13.88 11.65 -6.78
N ALA A 44 14.35 12.84 -7.17
CA ALA A 44 15.24 13.68 -6.36
C ALA A 44 14.65 14.02 -4.97
N ALA A 45 13.35 14.28 -4.88
CA ALA A 45 12.65 14.61 -3.63
C ALA A 45 12.47 13.42 -2.67
N TRP A 46 12.83 12.20 -3.09
CA TRP A 46 12.47 10.95 -2.40
C TRP A 46 13.67 10.14 -1.89
N GLN A 47 14.89 10.66 -2.03
CA GLN A 47 16.15 9.95 -1.75
C GLN A 47 16.30 9.47 -0.28
N SER A 48 15.61 10.09 0.67
CA SER A 48 15.63 9.69 2.09
C SER A 48 14.75 8.49 2.42
N LEU A 49 13.73 8.21 1.59
CA LEU A 49 12.69 7.23 1.92
C LEU A 49 13.17 5.76 1.91
N PRO A 50 14.10 5.31 1.04
CA PRO A 50 14.64 3.95 1.09
C PRO A 50 15.35 3.61 2.40
N ALA A 51 16.04 4.58 3.01
CA ALA A 51 16.70 4.39 4.30
C ALA A 51 15.67 4.17 5.42
N VAL A 52 14.57 4.95 5.41
CA VAL A 52 13.47 4.79 6.36
C VAL A 52 12.79 3.43 6.20
N ILE A 53 12.53 2.98 4.96
CA ILE A 53 11.99 1.64 4.72
C ILE A 53 12.94 0.57 5.28
N ALA A 54 14.23 0.66 5.00
CA ALA A 54 15.22 -0.30 5.50
C ALA A 54 15.30 -0.32 7.03
N ASP A 55 15.11 0.81 7.71
CA ASP A 55 15.07 0.87 9.18
C ASP A 55 13.78 0.29 9.76
N LEU A 56 12.62 0.53 9.11
CA LEU A 56 11.37 -0.12 9.50
C LEU A 56 11.44 -1.65 9.31
N GLU A 57 11.98 -2.14 8.18
CA GLU A 57 12.16 -3.58 7.90
C GLU A 57 13.15 -4.27 8.87
N LYS A 58 14.05 -3.54 9.56
CA LYS A 58 14.87 -4.11 10.65
C LYS A 58 14.09 -4.31 11.95
N THR A 59 13.07 -3.50 12.20
CA THR A 59 12.27 -3.55 13.45
C THR A 59 11.05 -4.45 13.34
N GLY A 60 10.50 -4.58 12.13
CA GLY A 60 9.33 -5.37 11.82
C GLY A 60 9.65 -6.73 11.20
N THR A 61 8.59 -7.42 10.79
CA THR A 61 8.62 -8.63 9.95
C THR A 61 7.82 -8.45 8.67
N GLN A 62 7.58 -7.19 8.31
CA GLN A 62 6.79 -6.72 7.18
C GLN A 62 7.73 -6.20 6.09
N THR A 63 7.24 -6.15 4.85
CA THR A 63 8.00 -5.60 3.71
C THR A 63 7.25 -4.41 3.13
N TYR A 64 7.90 -3.26 2.99
CA TYR A 64 7.25 -2.01 2.60
C TYR A 64 7.63 -1.59 1.18
N TYR A 65 6.65 -1.45 0.31
CA TYR A 65 6.82 -0.99 -1.06
C TYR A 65 6.10 0.34 -1.26
N VAL A 66 6.79 1.30 -1.86
CA VAL A 66 6.23 2.62 -2.19
C VAL A 66 6.35 2.86 -3.69
N VAL A 67 5.24 3.22 -4.33
CA VAL A 67 5.20 3.52 -5.76
C VAL A 67 4.65 4.92 -5.97
N VAL A 68 5.45 5.79 -6.58
CA VAL A 68 5.08 7.18 -6.84
C VAL A 68 4.82 7.35 -8.33
N VAL A 69 3.56 7.63 -8.68
CA VAL A 69 3.11 7.77 -10.07
C VAL A 69 2.68 9.20 -10.36
N GLN A 70 2.75 9.60 -11.64
CA GLN A 70 2.31 10.91 -12.06
C GLN A 70 0.78 11.01 -12.00
N SER A 71 0.08 10.07 -12.66
CA SER A 71 -1.37 9.93 -12.68
C SER A 71 -1.79 8.46 -12.55
N SER A 72 -2.90 8.22 -11.85
CA SER A 72 -3.56 6.91 -11.73
C SER A 72 -4.74 6.74 -12.68
N GLY A 73 -5.06 7.76 -13.48
CA GLY A 73 -6.26 7.85 -14.33
C GLY A 73 -7.35 8.73 -13.70
N ASP A 74 -8.52 8.76 -14.33
CA ASP A 74 -9.65 9.62 -13.92
C ASP A 74 -10.58 8.93 -12.92
N GLY A 75 -10.98 9.65 -11.87
CA GLY A 75 -12.04 9.23 -10.93
C GLY A 75 -11.66 9.36 -9.43
N PRO A 76 -12.65 9.25 -8.53
CA PRO A 76 -12.42 9.32 -7.08
C PRO A 76 -11.76 8.07 -6.49
N THR A 77 -11.84 6.93 -7.19
CA THR A 77 -11.22 5.65 -6.81
C THR A 77 -9.96 5.32 -7.62
N ALA A 78 -9.54 6.19 -8.55
CA ALA A 78 -8.51 5.90 -9.55
C ALA A 78 -7.21 5.35 -8.93
N THR A 79 -6.66 5.97 -7.89
CA THR A 79 -5.44 5.45 -7.23
C THR A 79 -5.66 4.10 -6.54
N ARG A 80 -6.85 3.83 -6.02
CA ARG A 80 -7.18 2.52 -5.42
C ARG A 80 -7.27 1.44 -6.50
N ASP A 81 -8.04 1.69 -7.54
CA ASP A 81 -8.22 0.76 -8.68
C ASP A 81 -6.89 0.56 -9.44
N TYR A 82 -5.99 1.54 -9.40
CA TYR A 82 -4.60 1.41 -9.86
C TYR A 82 -3.78 0.51 -8.93
N THR A 83 -3.86 0.72 -7.61
CA THR A 83 -3.10 -0.03 -6.59
C THR A 83 -3.44 -1.51 -6.62
N ASP A 84 -4.73 -1.84 -6.64
CA ASP A 84 -5.17 -3.24 -6.60
C ASP A 84 -4.72 -3.99 -7.87
N ARG A 85 -4.84 -3.36 -9.06
CA ARG A 85 -4.30 -3.90 -10.31
C ARG A 85 -2.77 -4.01 -10.31
N LEU A 86 -2.06 -3.03 -9.74
CA LEU A 86 -0.59 -3.07 -9.63
C LEU A 86 -0.13 -4.21 -8.72
N TYR A 87 -0.80 -4.42 -7.59
CA TYR A 87 -0.50 -5.52 -6.68
C TYR A 87 -0.70 -6.88 -7.34
N GLU A 88 -1.84 -7.09 -8.02
CA GLU A 88 -2.08 -8.32 -8.80
C GLU A 88 -1.02 -8.53 -9.89
N HIS A 89 -0.59 -7.46 -10.57
CA HIS A 89 0.47 -7.51 -11.58
C HIS A 89 1.82 -7.91 -10.98
N TRP A 90 2.21 -7.30 -9.86
CA TRP A 90 3.44 -7.58 -9.15
C TRP A 90 3.49 -9.00 -8.57
N VAL A 91 2.38 -9.52 -8.04
CA VAL A 91 2.28 -10.93 -7.61
C VAL A 91 2.52 -11.89 -8.78
N GLN A 92 1.97 -11.61 -9.95
CA GLN A 92 2.21 -12.43 -11.15
C GLN A 92 3.65 -12.31 -11.66
N GLN A 93 4.26 -11.12 -11.63
CA GLN A 93 5.65 -10.93 -12.04
C GLN A 93 6.65 -11.57 -11.07
N ALA A 94 6.45 -11.41 -9.75
CA ALA A 94 7.26 -12.02 -8.72
C ALA A 94 7.29 -13.56 -8.86
N ALA A 95 6.12 -14.17 -9.05
CA ALA A 95 5.99 -15.60 -9.28
C ALA A 95 6.66 -16.09 -10.59
N ARG A 96 6.61 -15.30 -11.67
CA ARG A 96 7.27 -15.64 -12.96
C ARG A 96 8.78 -15.48 -12.92
N ASN A 97 9.27 -14.46 -12.21
CA ASN A 97 10.68 -14.06 -12.19
C ASN A 97 11.47 -14.67 -11.01
N GLY A 98 10.80 -15.38 -10.10
CA GLY A 98 11.42 -15.94 -8.89
C GLY A 98 11.83 -14.88 -7.85
N LEU A 99 11.19 -13.71 -7.87
CA LEU A 99 11.46 -12.62 -6.93
C LEU A 99 10.62 -12.77 -5.64
N PRO A 100 11.18 -12.49 -4.46
CA PRO A 100 10.44 -12.59 -3.20
C PRO A 100 9.46 -11.42 -3.02
N LEU A 101 8.17 -11.73 -2.93
CA LEU A 101 7.10 -10.81 -2.54
C LEU A 101 6.21 -11.50 -1.49
N ASP A 102 6.26 -11.04 -0.24
CA ASP A 102 5.46 -11.62 0.85
C ASP A 102 3.99 -11.16 0.78
N THR A 103 3.15 -11.96 0.13
CA THR A 103 1.70 -11.70 0.01
C THR A 103 0.94 -11.67 1.35
N GLN A 104 1.53 -12.16 2.44
CA GLN A 104 0.91 -12.15 3.76
C GLN A 104 1.21 -10.87 4.54
N ARG A 105 2.44 -10.37 4.50
CA ARG A 105 2.90 -9.24 5.33
C ARG A 105 3.51 -8.06 4.56
N SER A 106 3.38 -8.01 3.24
CA SER A 106 3.71 -6.83 2.44
C SER A 106 2.75 -5.66 2.70
N VAL A 107 3.24 -4.42 2.64
CA VAL A 107 2.44 -3.20 2.54
C VAL A 107 2.85 -2.45 1.28
N LEU A 108 1.93 -2.26 0.34
CA LEU A 108 2.13 -1.47 -0.87
C LEU A 108 1.41 -0.13 -0.73
N VAL A 109 2.16 0.98 -0.82
CA VAL A 109 1.64 2.35 -0.82
C VAL A 109 1.80 2.93 -2.23
N VAL A 110 0.71 3.40 -2.83
CA VAL A 110 0.74 4.09 -4.12
C VAL A 110 0.31 5.55 -3.93
N LEU A 111 1.14 6.47 -4.40
CA LEU A 111 0.85 7.90 -4.43
C LEU A 111 0.75 8.39 -5.88
N ALA A 112 -0.41 8.92 -6.26
CA ALA A 112 -0.61 9.57 -7.55
C ALA A 112 -0.55 11.09 -7.40
N THR A 113 0.57 11.69 -7.81
CA THR A 113 0.94 13.08 -7.50
C THR A 113 0.01 14.12 -8.13
N GLN A 114 -0.45 13.91 -9.37
CA GLN A 114 -1.41 14.80 -10.04
C GLN A 114 -2.85 14.62 -9.53
N ASN A 115 -3.27 13.37 -9.25
CA ASN A 115 -4.57 13.09 -8.63
C ASN A 115 -4.66 13.64 -7.18
N ARG A 116 -3.53 13.83 -6.51
CA ARG A 116 -3.42 14.10 -5.06
C ARG A 116 -4.12 13.03 -4.20
N GLN A 117 -4.08 11.79 -4.69
CA GLN A 117 -4.70 10.62 -4.08
C GLN A 117 -3.60 9.64 -3.66
N LEU A 118 -3.76 9.03 -2.49
CA LEU A 118 -2.92 7.96 -1.96
C LEU A 118 -3.80 6.74 -1.66
N SER A 119 -3.27 5.55 -1.90
CA SER A 119 -3.91 4.29 -1.54
C SER A 119 -2.88 3.34 -0.91
N VAL A 120 -3.35 2.46 -0.03
CA VAL A 120 -2.51 1.47 0.67
C VAL A 120 -3.17 0.10 0.55
N HIS A 121 -2.42 -0.88 0.08
CA HIS A 121 -2.83 -2.28 0.01
C HIS A 121 -1.96 -3.09 0.98
N ALA A 122 -2.61 -3.70 1.98
CA ALA A 122 -1.95 -4.51 2.99
C ALA A 122 -2.10 -6.01 2.66
N GLY A 123 -1.07 -6.80 2.95
CA GLY A 123 -1.08 -8.25 2.74
C GLY A 123 -2.17 -8.98 3.53
N GLN A 124 -2.47 -10.22 3.15
CA GLN A 124 -3.66 -10.94 3.65
C GLN A 124 -3.68 -11.11 5.18
N SER A 125 -2.53 -11.39 5.80
CA SER A 125 -2.44 -11.50 7.25
C SER A 125 -2.63 -10.15 7.96
N LEU A 126 -2.16 -9.05 7.37
CA LEU A 126 -2.39 -7.69 7.89
C LEU A 126 -3.88 -7.28 7.80
N LEU A 127 -4.54 -7.64 6.70
CA LEU A 127 -5.98 -7.44 6.53
C LEU A 127 -6.80 -8.23 7.57
N GLN A 128 -6.51 -9.52 7.73
CA GLN A 128 -7.33 -10.44 8.54
C GLN A 128 -7.06 -10.32 10.05
N SER A 129 -5.79 -10.31 10.47
CA SER A 129 -5.42 -10.37 11.89
C SER A 129 -5.32 -8.98 12.54
N TYR A 130 -4.82 -7.98 11.80
CA TYR A 130 -4.55 -6.63 12.34
C TYR A 130 -5.67 -5.63 12.04
N GLY A 131 -6.73 -6.05 11.32
CA GLY A 131 -7.86 -5.21 10.95
C GLY A 131 -7.52 -4.08 9.98
N MET A 132 -6.41 -4.19 9.24
CA MET A 132 -5.91 -3.18 8.28
C MET A 132 -6.70 -3.16 6.96
N ASN A 133 -8.03 -3.15 7.04
CA ASN A 133 -8.88 -2.93 5.87
C ASN A 133 -8.74 -1.49 5.36
N ALA A 134 -9.08 -1.26 4.08
CA ALA A 134 -8.91 0.04 3.42
C ALA A 134 -9.61 1.20 4.14
N GLN A 135 -10.76 0.97 4.79
CA GLN A 135 -11.46 2.00 5.55
C GLN A 135 -10.73 2.33 6.86
N THR A 136 -10.24 1.32 7.59
CA THR A 136 -9.39 1.52 8.78
C THR A 136 -8.13 2.30 8.43
N ILE A 137 -7.45 1.94 7.34
CA ILE A 137 -6.22 2.63 6.92
C ILE A 137 -6.52 4.08 6.55
N ASP A 138 -7.56 4.35 5.74
CA ASP A 138 -7.89 5.71 5.35
C ASP A 138 -8.26 6.58 6.58
N GLN A 139 -9.19 6.11 7.41
CA GLN A 139 -9.71 6.87 8.55
C GLN A 139 -8.71 7.04 9.69
N GLN A 140 -7.90 6.02 10.00
CA GLN A 140 -7.03 6.00 11.18
C GLN A 140 -5.56 6.26 10.88
N LEU A 141 -5.13 6.20 9.61
CA LEU A 141 -3.72 6.40 9.24
C LEU A 141 -3.55 7.51 8.19
N VAL A 142 -4.24 7.45 7.05
CA VAL A 142 -4.07 8.44 5.96
C VAL A 142 -4.62 9.82 6.35
N GLN A 143 -5.87 9.89 6.81
CA GLN A 143 -6.52 11.15 7.21
C GLN A 143 -5.74 11.91 8.31
N PRO A 144 -5.34 11.29 9.45
CA PRO A 144 -4.64 12.00 10.51
C PRO A 144 -3.15 12.27 10.21
N HIS A 145 -2.43 11.36 9.53
CA HIS A 145 -0.97 11.43 9.45
C HIS A 145 -0.41 11.81 8.07
N PHE A 146 -1.11 11.53 6.97
CA PHE A 146 -0.64 11.88 5.62
C PHE A 146 -1.21 13.20 5.11
N ILE A 147 -2.54 13.41 5.25
CA ILE A 147 -3.22 14.57 4.68
C ILE A 147 -2.68 15.94 5.16
N PRO A 148 -2.26 16.15 6.42
CA PRO A 148 -1.65 17.42 6.84
C PRO A 148 -0.42 17.80 6.00
N TYR A 149 0.44 16.83 5.69
CA TYR A 149 1.66 17.02 4.91
C TYR A 149 1.36 17.18 3.41
N ALA A 150 0.39 16.40 2.88
CA ALA A 150 -0.09 16.57 1.51
C ALA A 150 -0.71 17.96 1.27
N LYS A 151 -1.44 18.52 2.25
CA LYS A 151 -1.96 19.90 2.20
C LYS A 151 -0.83 20.95 2.19
N ALA A 152 0.28 20.68 2.85
CA ALA A 152 1.49 21.50 2.81
C ALA A 152 2.38 21.26 1.56
N GLY A 153 1.98 20.35 0.66
CA GLY A 153 2.77 19.97 -0.52
C GLY A 153 3.97 19.05 -0.25
N ASN A 154 4.21 18.67 1.01
CA ASN A 154 5.35 17.84 1.42
C ASN A 154 4.99 16.34 1.40
N TYR A 155 4.79 15.80 0.20
CA TYR A 155 4.44 14.39 0.02
C TYR A 155 5.48 13.39 0.56
N PRO A 156 6.81 13.57 0.39
CA PRO A 156 7.81 12.61 0.90
C PRO A 156 7.73 12.44 2.41
N GLU A 157 7.60 13.55 3.15
CA GLU A 157 7.49 13.51 4.62
C GLU A 157 6.15 12.91 5.07
N GLY A 158 5.06 13.18 4.35
CA GLY A 158 3.76 12.55 4.61
C GLY A 158 3.81 11.03 4.45
N VAL A 159 4.46 10.51 3.40
CA VAL A 159 4.64 9.07 3.21
C VAL A 159 5.55 8.48 4.27
N ARG A 160 6.65 9.17 4.62
CA ARG A 160 7.57 8.76 5.71
C ARG A 160 6.80 8.49 7.01
N ILE A 161 5.99 9.46 7.43
CA ILE A 161 5.23 9.38 8.69
C ILE A 161 4.13 8.31 8.58
N LEU A 162 3.45 8.19 7.44
CA LEU A 162 2.44 7.15 7.21
C LEU A 162 3.04 5.73 7.38
N LEU A 163 4.22 5.47 6.82
CA LEU A 163 4.91 4.19 6.98
C LEU A 163 5.29 3.91 8.45
N THR A 164 5.82 4.91 9.16
CA THR A 164 6.12 4.77 10.60
C THR A 164 4.85 4.43 11.39
N GLN A 165 3.74 5.12 11.16
CA GLN A 165 2.48 4.87 11.88
C GLN A 165 1.83 3.52 11.53
N ILE A 166 2.01 3.01 10.29
CA ILE A 166 1.64 1.64 9.93
C ILE A 166 2.48 0.64 10.76
N ASN A 167 3.79 0.83 10.82
CA ASN A 167 4.71 -0.05 11.54
C ASN A 167 4.44 -0.06 13.06
N ASP A 168 4.31 1.11 13.67
CA ASP A 168 4.03 1.27 15.11
C ASP A 168 2.74 0.53 15.51
N ARG A 169 1.70 0.61 14.67
CA ARG A 169 0.44 -0.10 14.90
C ARG A 169 0.60 -1.63 14.82
N ILE A 170 1.43 -2.12 13.90
CA ILE A 170 1.70 -3.56 13.75
C ILE A 170 2.49 -4.07 14.95
N LEU A 171 3.54 -3.36 15.36
CA LEU A 171 4.33 -3.68 16.55
C LEU A 171 3.48 -3.65 17.84
N ALA A 172 2.58 -2.66 17.99
CA ALA A 172 1.66 -2.60 19.12
C ALA A 172 0.69 -3.78 19.16
N HIS A 173 0.21 -4.24 18.00
CA HIS A 173 -0.63 -5.42 17.90
C HIS A 173 0.15 -6.70 18.23
N ASP A 174 1.34 -6.89 17.64
CA ASP A 174 2.22 -8.05 17.91
C ASP A 174 2.58 -8.16 19.40
N ALA A 175 2.88 -7.02 20.06
CA ALA A 175 3.10 -6.96 21.50
C ALA A 175 1.85 -7.36 22.30
N SER A 176 0.66 -6.92 21.89
CA SER A 176 -0.60 -7.28 22.57
C SER A 176 -0.93 -8.78 22.45
N VAL A 177 -0.65 -9.39 21.30
CA VAL A 177 -0.83 -10.84 21.08
C VAL A 177 0.18 -11.63 21.91
N ALA A 178 1.45 -11.22 21.96
CA ALA A 178 2.47 -11.85 22.79
C ALA A 178 2.11 -11.84 24.29
N GLN A 179 1.54 -10.73 24.78
CA GLN A 179 1.05 -10.62 26.16
C GLN A 179 -0.13 -11.57 26.43
N GLN A 180 -1.10 -11.68 25.51
CA GLN A 180 -2.24 -12.61 25.66
C GLN A 180 -1.81 -14.08 25.69
N VAL A 181 -0.81 -14.47 24.89
CA VAL A 181 -0.25 -15.83 24.92
C VAL A 181 0.43 -16.12 26.26
N THR A 182 1.19 -15.16 26.80
CA THR A 182 1.86 -15.31 28.10
C THR A 182 0.85 -15.49 29.24
N VAL A 183 -0.21 -14.69 29.29
CA VAL A 183 -1.26 -14.79 30.32
C VAL A 183 -2.03 -16.12 30.24
N SER A 184 -2.21 -16.65 29.03
CA SER A 184 -2.95 -17.91 28.81
C SER A 184 -2.14 -19.18 29.12
N GLN A 185 -0.83 -19.07 29.34
CA GLN A 185 0.06 -20.21 29.66
C GLN A 185 0.46 -20.30 31.14
N GLN A 186 -0.04 -19.40 32.00
CA GLN A 186 0.25 -19.46 33.44
C GLN A 186 -0.54 -20.62 34.09
N PRO A 187 0.13 -21.62 34.73
CA PRO A 187 -0.55 -22.78 35.28
C PRO A 187 -1.55 -22.38 36.38
N ALA A 188 -2.74 -23.00 36.37
CA ALA A 188 -3.81 -22.71 37.32
C ALA A 188 -3.34 -22.96 38.77
N ALA A 189 -3.10 -21.87 39.50
CA ALA A 189 -2.74 -21.93 40.91
C ALA A 189 -3.95 -22.38 41.75
N ILE A 190 -3.74 -23.46 42.52
CA ILE A 190 -4.77 -24.07 43.37
C ILE A 190 -5.20 -23.06 44.44
N THR A 191 -6.48 -22.67 44.41
CA THR A 191 -7.05 -21.72 45.38
C THR A 191 -7.63 -22.48 46.58
N PRO A 192 -7.21 -22.20 47.84
CA PRO A 192 -7.88 -22.70 49.03
C PRO A 192 -9.12 -21.87 49.38
N ALA A 193 -10.07 -22.49 50.08
CA ALA A 193 -11.43 -21.97 50.25
C ALA A 193 -11.61 -20.92 51.37
N SER A 194 -12.71 -20.16 51.23
CA SER A 194 -13.45 -19.41 52.26
C SER A 194 -12.79 -18.18 52.90
N GLN A 195 -13.41 -17.01 52.67
CA GLN A 195 -14.14 -16.31 53.74
C GLN A 195 -15.19 -15.31 53.21
N VAL A 196 -16.30 -15.22 53.94
CA VAL A 196 -17.42 -14.27 53.86
C VAL A 196 -17.46 -13.66 55.28
N PRO A 197 -17.51 -12.33 55.48
CA PRO A 197 -18.74 -11.52 55.33
C PRO A 197 -18.44 -10.12 54.70
N GLU A 198 -19.30 -9.10 54.65
CA GLU A 198 -20.59 -8.84 55.31
C GLU A 198 -21.45 -7.86 54.48
N SER A 199 -22.76 -7.79 54.76
CA SER A 199 -23.69 -6.87 54.09
C SER A 199 -24.05 -5.70 54.99
N THR A 200 -24.07 -4.47 54.45
CA THR A 200 -24.90 -3.39 55.01
C THR A 200 -25.32 -2.43 53.91
N ALA A 201 -26.59 -2.03 53.90
CA ALA A 201 -27.17 -1.09 52.93
C ALA A 201 -27.56 0.22 53.62
N ALA A 202 -27.48 1.35 52.90
CA ALA A 202 -28.41 2.49 53.02
C ALA A 202 -28.09 3.62 52.00
N GLU A 203 -29.09 4.00 51.22
CA GLU A 203 -29.30 5.34 50.64
C GLU A 203 -29.69 6.36 51.76
N PRO A 204 -29.77 7.71 51.57
CA PRO A 204 -30.36 8.37 50.39
C PRO A 204 -29.85 9.78 49.92
N ALA A 205 -30.17 10.08 48.66
CA ALA A 205 -30.75 11.32 48.07
C ALA A 205 -30.30 12.78 48.40
N ALA A 206 -30.34 13.59 47.32
CA ALA A 206 -30.56 15.04 47.22
C ALA A 206 -29.39 15.99 47.62
N ASP A 207 -29.20 17.19 47.05
CA ASP A 207 -29.91 17.93 45.99
C ASP A 207 -28.93 18.94 45.33
N GLN A 208 -29.12 19.28 44.05
CA GLN A 208 -29.25 20.68 43.55
C GLN A 208 -29.30 20.78 42.00
N LYS A 209 -30.02 21.82 41.55
CA LYS A 209 -30.59 22.09 40.21
C LYS A 209 -30.27 23.59 39.88
N PRO A 210 -30.69 24.20 38.74
CA PRO A 210 -30.36 23.98 37.32
C PRO A 210 -30.02 25.31 36.55
N LEU A 211 -30.18 25.32 35.22
CA LEU A 211 -30.05 26.44 34.24
C LEU A 211 -28.59 26.85 33.89
N VAL A 212 -28.23 27.29 32.67
CA VAL A 212 -28.97 28.07 31.64
C VAL A 212 -28.85 27.49 30.20
N LYS A 213 -29.82 27.90 29.36
CA LYS A 213 -30.13 27.53 27.96
C LYS A 213 -29.08 27.94 26.91
N THR A 214 -29.00 27.17 25.82
CA THR A 214 -28.57 27.61 24.46
C THR A 214 -29.77 27.63 23.49
N PRO A 215 -29.78 28.48 22.45
CA PRO A 215 -30.91 28.60 21.52
C PRO A 215 -30.84 27.62 20.35
N THR A 216 -32.01 27.14 19.91
CA THR A 216 -32.20 26.31 18.73
C THR A 216 -32.70 27.16 17.55
N THR A 217 -32.04 27.07 16.39
CA THR A 217 -32.57 27.60 15.13
C THR A 217 -33.04 26.44 14.26
N VAL A 218 -34.29 26.51 13.81
CA VAL A 218 -34.94 25.49 12.97
C VAL A 218 -34.85 25.91 11.50
N VAL A 219 -34.43 24.98 10.63
CA VAL A 219 -34.56 25.09 9.17
C VAL A 219 -35.27 23.82 8.68
N PRO A 220 -36.38 23.91 7.95
CA PRO A 220 -37.04 22.74 7.39
C PRO A 220 -36.38 22.30 6.07
N THR A 221 -36.10 21.00 5.95
CA THR A 221 -35.67 20.35 4.71
C THR A 221 -36.90 19.91 3.92
N GLU A 222 -37.06 20.40 2.69
CA GLU A 222 -38.00 19.78 1.73
C GLU A 222 -37.29 18.73 0.88
N ALA A 223 -37.92 17.56 0.75
CA ALA A 223 -37.37 16.41 0.05
C ALA A 223 -37.88 16.32 -1.39
N HIS A 224 -37.01 15.91 -2.31
CA HIS A 224 -37.42 15.43 -3.63
C HIS A 224 -37.88 13.97 -3.54
N ALA A 225 -39.00 13.65 -4.19
CA ALA A 225 -39.41 12.28 -4.48
C ALA A 225 -40.09 12.20 -5.87
N MET A 226 -39.76 11.14 -6.60
CA MET A 226 -40.45 10.70 -7.82
C MET A 226 -41.84 10.11 -7.47
N GLN A 227 -42.79 9.99 -8.42
CA GLN A 227 -43.04 8.73 -9.16
C GLN A 227 -44.35 8.72 -10.00
N GLU A 228 -44.26 8.06 -11.17
CA GLU A 228 -45.26 7.18 -11.80
C GLU A 228 -46.59 7.64 -12.48
N ALA A 229 -47.09 6.71 -13.30
CA ALA A 229 -48.21 6.74 -14.27
C ALA A 229 -49.11 5.47 -14.04
N PRO A 230 -49.97 4.94 -14.96
CA PRO A 230 -50.54 5.44 -16.21
C PRO A 230 -52.07 5.68 -16.13
N PRO A 231 -53.07 4.78 -16.41
CA PRO A 231 -53.12 3.45 -17.04
C PRO A 231 -53.73 3.47 -18.49
N SER A 232 -54.32 2.38 -18.98
CA SER A 232 -54.96 2.19 -20.30
C SER A 232 -56.17 1.20 -20.23
N ARG A 233 -57.01 1.10 -21.28
CA ARG A 233 -57.73 -0.14 -21.72
C ARG A 233 -58.46 0.01 -23.10
N PRO A 234 -58.85 -1.10 -23.78
CA PRO A 234 -59.07 -1.16 -25.25
C PRO A 234 -60.51 -1.49 -25.70
N LEU A 235 -60.74 -1.70 -27.01
CA LEU A 235 -61.56 -2.81 -27.56
C LEU A 235 -61.50 -2.98 -29.12
N SER A 236 -61.08 -4.18 -29.54
CA SER A 236 -61.45 -5.04 -30.71
C SER A 236 -61.84 -4.56 -32.13
N VAL A 237 -61.65 -5.53 -33.05
CA VAL A 237 -61.80 -5.54 -34.52
C VAL A 237 -63.09 -6.28 -34.95
N LEU A 238 -63.73 -5.91 -36.10
CA LEU A 238 -64.11 -6.82 -37.21
C LEU A 238 -64.83 -6.12 -38.40
N SER A 239 -64.56 -6.67 -39.60
CA SER A 239 -65.23 -6.67 -40.93
C SER A 239 -66.70 -6.15 -41.10
N SER A 240 -67.24 -5.71 -42.26
CA SER A 240 -66.87 -5.79 -43.71
C SER A 240 -67.56 -4.64 -44.56
N PRO A 241 -67.98 -4.74 -45.86
CA PRO A 241 -67.40 -3.91 -46.93
C PRO A 241 -68.40 -3.02 -47.76
N THR A 242 -67.87 -2.35 -48.81
CA THR A 242 -68.56 -1.56 -49.87
C THR A 242 -69.09 -0.16 -49.43
N THR A 243 -69.13 0.91 -50.26
CA THR A 243 -68.93 1.08 -51.72
C THR A 243 -68.26 2.44 -52.05
N ILE A 244 -68.01 2.74 -53.34
CA ILE A 244 -67.13 3.81 -53.88
C ILE A 244 -67.86 5.16 -54.10
N ALA A 245 -67.07 6.25 -54.10
CA ALA A 245 -67.25 7.58 -54.74
C ALA A 245 -67.51 8.79 -53.79
N GLY A 246 -66.61 9.79 -53.83
CA GLY A 246 -66.80 11.09 -53.13
C GLY A 246 -65.52 11.81 -52.64
N THR A 247 -64.32 11.25 -52.84
CA THR A 247 -63.11 11.63 -52.08
C THR A 247 -62.42 12.95 -52.50
N ALA A 248 -62.66 13.50 -53.68
CA ALA A 248 -61.85 14.62 -54.19
C ALA A 248 -62.06 15.96 -53.44
N MET A 249 -63.31 16.34 -53.15
CA MET A 249 -63.62 17.67 -52.62
C MET A 249 -63.27 17.81 -51.13
N ILE A 250 -63.53 16.75 -50.33
CA ILE A 250 -63.24 16.72 -48.90
C ILE A 250 -61.73 16.74 -48.67
N ILE A 251 -60.93 16.02 -49.48
CA ILE A 251 -59.47 16.06 -49.39
C ILE A 251 -58.93 17.47 -49.72
N GLY A 252 -59.49 18.17 -50.71
CA GLY A 252 -59.14 19.56 -51.01
C GLY A 252 -59.38 20.53 -49.84
N MET A 253 -60.55 20.42 -49.19
CA MET A 253 -60.87 21.28 -48.04
C MET A 253 -60.06 20.92 -46.78
N LEU A 254 -59.85 19.62 -46.54
CA LEU A 254 -59.05 19.11 -45.42
C LEU A 254 -57.57 19.50 -45.58
N THR A 255 -57.00 19.40 -46.78
CA THR A 255 -55.62 19.82 -47.06
C THR A 255 -55.43 21.32 -46.90
N LEU A 256 -56.38 22.16 -47.33
CA LEU A 256 -56.33 23.61 -47.07
C LEU A 256 -56.45 23.93 -45.56
N LEU A 257 -57.30 23.21 -44.82
CA LEU A 257 -57.39 23.34 -43.36
C LEU A 257 -56.11 22.88 -42.65
N ILE A 258 -55.49 21.78 -43.08
CA ILE A 258 -54.20 21.29 -42.56
C ILE A 258 -53.07 22.28 -42.92
N LEU A 259 -53.04 22.79 -44.15
CA LEU A 259 -52.07 23.81 -44.59
C LEU A 259 -52.15 25.06 -43.73
N ARG A 260 -53.37 25.55 -43.47
CA ARG A 260 -53.68 26.69 -42.59
C ARG A 260 -53.37 26.40 -41.12
N TRP A 261 -53.72 25.22 -40.60
CA TRP A 261 -53.43 24.84 -39.22
C TRP A 261 -51.93 24.77 -38.96
N LEU A 262 -51.16 24.14 -39.86
CA LEU A 262 -49.70 24.11 -39.80
C LEU A 262 -49.07 25.50 -40.00
N HIS A 263 -49.63 26.37 -40.85
CA HIS A 263 -49.19 27.77 -40.94
C HIS A 263 -49.45 28.51 -39.62
N LEU A 264 -50.61 28.36 -38.99
CA LEU A 264 -50.92 28.96 -37.69
C LEU A 264 -50.04 28.37 -36.57
N ARG A 265 -49.70 27.08 -36.63
CA ARG A 265 -48.81 26.39 -35.70
C ARG A 265 -47.36 26.89 -35.75
N VAL A 266 -46.92 27.42 -36.91
CA VAL A 266 -45.61 28.10 -37.04
C VAL A 266 -45.73 29.60 -36.72
N ARG A 267 -46.81 30.26 -37.14
CA ARG A 267 -47.01 31.71 -36.95
C ARG A 267 -47.17 32.10 -35.48
N ARG A 268 -47.91 31.33 -34.67
CA ARG A 268 -48.12 31.61 -33.23
C ARG A 268 -46.83 31.65 -32.41
N PRO A 269 -45.94 30.63 -32.42
CA PRO A 269 -44.69 30.70 -31.69
C PRO A 269 -43.75 31.78 -32.24
N LEU A 270 -43.72 32.02 -33.55
CA LEU A 270 -42.97 33.14 -34.12
C LEU A 270 -43.50 34.49 -33.61
N GLN A 271 -44.81 34.69 -33.52
CA GLN A 271 -45.38 35.93 -32.96
C GLN A 271 -45.01 36.12 -31.48
N ALA A 272 -45.00 35.05 -30.67
CA ALA A 272 -44.53 35.11 -29.29
C ALA A 272 -43.03 35.43 -29.20
N GLN A 273 -42.20 34.82 -30.06
CA GLN A 273 -40.76 35.11 -30.15
C GLN A 273 -40.50 36.56 -30.61
N MET A 274 -41.23 37.05 -31.60
CA MET A 274 -41.17 38.45 -32.06
C MET A 274 -41.59 39.43 -30.96
N GLN A 275 -42.58 39.08 -30.12
CA GLN A 275 -43.01 39.90 -28.99
C GLN A 275 -41.95 39.93 -27.88
N ALA A 276 -41.43 38.77 -27.48
CA ALA A 276 -40.36 38.68 -26.48
C ALA A 276 -39.09 39.39 -26.95
N TYR A 277 -38.64 39.14 -28.19
CA TYR A 277 -37.49 39.84 -28.78
C TYR A 277 -37.71 41.35 -28.83
N ARG A 278 -38.90 41.82 -29.24
CA ARG A 278 -39.22 43.26 -29.23
C ARG A 278 -39.20 43.83 -27.82
N GLN A 279 -39.72 43.12 -26.81
CA GLN A 279 -39.66 43.56 -25.41
C GLN A 279 -38.22 43.68 -24.92
N HIS A 280 -37.36 42.70 -25.21
CA HIS A 280 -35.94 42.75 -24.85
C HIS A 280 -35.20 43.88 -25.58
N VAL A 281 -35.43 44.08 -26.88
CA VAL A 281 -34.76 45.16 -27.64
C VAL A 281 -35.26 46.54 -27.20
N VAL A 282 -36.54 46.69 -26.83
CA VAL A 282 -37.03 47.95 -26.23
C VAL A 282 -36.40 48.19 -24.86
N GLN A 283 -36.42 47.19 -23.97
CA GLN A 283 -35.78 47.29 -22.65
C GLN A 283 -34.29 47.66 -22.77
N LEU A 284 -33.58 47.04 -23.71
CA LEU A 284 -32.18 47.35 -23.99
C LEU A 284 -31.97 48.79 -24.49
N SER A 285 -32.94 49.37 -25.21
CA SER A 285 -32.92 50.80 -25.56
C SER A 285 -33.07 51.66 -24.31
N ASP A 286 -34.08 51.36 -23.48
CA ASP A 286 -34.38 52.10 -22.26
C ASP A 286 -33.19 52.04 -21.28
N ASP A 287 -32.52 50.89 -21.17
CA ASP A 287 -31.32 50.68 -20.35
C ASP A 287 -30.11 51.45 -20.92
N ILE A 288 -29.90 51.46 -22.25
CA ILE A 288 -28.84 52.25 -22.91
C ILE A 288 -29.08 53.75 -22.72
N ASP A 289 -30.31 54.22 -22.92
CA ASP A 289 -30.66 55.64 -22.78
C ASP A 289 -30.56 56.10 -21.32
N ALA A 290 -30.98 55.28 -20.35
CA ALA A 290 -30.80 55.55 -18.92
C ALA A 290 -29.31 55.61 -18.53
N LEU A 291 -28.46 54.74 -19.10
CA LEU A 291 -27.01 54.79 -18.88
C LEU A 291 -26.33 55.97 -19.59
N CYS A 292 -26.81 56.37 -20.76
CA CYS A 292 -26.38 57.61 -21.42
C CYS A 292 -26.74 58.84 -20.59
N GLU A 293 -27.92 58.86 -19.97
CA GLU A 293 -28.30 59.93 -19.05
C GLU A 293 -27.44 59.92 -17.78
N ARG A 294 -27.26 58.76 -17.13
CA ARG A 294 -26.40 58.61 -15.94
C ARG A 294 -24.96 59.05 -16.21
N HIS A 295 -24.36 58.58 -17.32
CA HIS A 295 -23.02 58.98 -17.77
C HIS A 295 -22.91 60.49 -18.01
N ARG A 296 -23.84 61.08 -18.77
CA ARG A 296 -23.89 62.53 -19.04
C ARG A 296 -24.08 63.36 -17.76
N MET A 297 -24.86 62.87 -16.81
CA MET A 297 -25.21 63.57 -15.58
C MET A 297 -24.19 63.38 -14.46
N LEU A 298 -23.26 62.41 -14.57
CA LEU A 298 -22.24 62.12 -13.56
C LEU A 298 -21.47 63.37 -13.09
N PRO A 299 -20.88 64.21 -13.97
CA PRO A 299 -20.09 65.38 -13.54
C PRO A 299 -20.91 66.49 -12.86
N PHE A 300 -22.25 66.39 -12.86
CA PHE A 300 -23.17 67.37 -12.29
C PHE A 300 -23.92 66.84 -11.06
N THR A 301 -24.06 65.52 -10.95
CA THR A 301 -24.85 64.84 -9.91
C THR A 301 -23.99 64.45 -8.72
N ASP A 302 -22.79 63.95 -9.01
CA ASP A 302 -21.78 63.70 -7.99
C ASP A 302 -21.12 65.02 -7.59
N LYS A 303 -20.98 65.21 -6.28
CA LYS A 303 -20.45 66.43 -5.67
C LYS A 303 -18.93 66.46 -5.65
N ASP A 304 -18.26 65.34 -5.86
CA ASP A 304 -16.80 65.25 -5.71
C ASP A 304 -16.02 65.57 -7.00
N TYR A 305 -16.67 65.49 -8.16
CA TYR A 305 -16.18 66.03 -9.45
C TYR A 305 -16.26 67.56 -9.55
N LYS A 306 -15.59 68.27 -8.62
CA LYS A 306 -15.52 69.75 -8.56
C LYS A 306 -14.54 70.34 -9.59
N GLU A 307 -13.64 69.51 -10.10
CA GLU A 307 -12.64 69.83 -11.12
C GLU A 307 -12.90 68.96 -12.35
N PRO A 308 -12.52 69.39 -13.57
CA PRO A 308 -12.68 68.57 -14.77
C PRO A 308 -11.92 67.25 -14.63
N MET A 309 -12.54 66.16 -15.09
CA MET A 309 -11.90 64.84 -15.11
C MET A 309 -10.62 64.88 -15.96
N LEU A 310 -9.54 64.29 -15.45
CA LEU A 310 -8.24 64.16 -16.12
C LEU A 310 -7.75 62.70 -16.10
N GLY A 311 -6.65 62.44 -16.80
CA GLY A 311 -5.86 61.21 -16.69
C GLY A 311 -6.63 59.92 -16.92
N GLU A 312 -6.49 58.96 -16.00
CA GLU A 312 -7.12 57.63 -16.10
C GLU A 312 -8.65 57.71 -15.98
N THR A 313 -9.15 58.62 -15.14
CA THR A 313 -10.58 58.87 -14.94
C THR A 313 -11.24 59.39 -16.21
N LEU A 314 -10.63 60.38 -16.88
CA LEU A 314 -11.11 60.89 -18.18
C LEU A 314 -11.07 59.79 -19.26
N SER A 315 -9.99 59.01 -19.31
CA SER A 315 -9.85 57.88 -20.24
C SER A 315 -10.97 56.84 -20.06
N MET A 316 -11.36 56.56 -18.80
CA MET A 316 -12.47 55.67 -18.47
C MET A 316 -13.82 56.28 -18.85
N TYR A 317 -14.05 57.56 -18.56
CA TYR A 317 -15.28 58.28 -18.96
C TYR A 317 -15.49 58.29 -20.48
N ASP A 318 -14.45 58.64 -21.24
CA ASP A 318 -14.46 58.59 -22.72
C ASP A 318 -14.62 57.16 -23.25
N GLY A 319 -14.07 56.17 -22.55
CA GLY A 319 -14.21 54.75 -22.85
C GLY A 319 -15.64 54.26 -22.73
N ILE A 320 -16.36 54.69 -21.68
CA ILE A 320 -17.78 54.41 -21.49
C ILE A 320 -18.61 55.07 -22.61
N GLN A 321 -18.33 56.34 -22.96
CA GLN A 321 -19.04 57.02 -24.05
C GLN A 321 -18.92 56.26 -25.37
N LYS A 322 -17.70 55.88 -25.77
CA LYS A 322 -17.44 55.09 -26.99
C LYS A 322 -18.13 53.72 -26.95
N SER A 323 -18.21 53.11 -25.77
CA SER A 323 -18.90 51.82 -25.59
C SER A 323 -20.42 51.97 -25.72
N LEU A 324 -21.01 53.02 -25.16
CA LEU A 324 -22.43 53.34 -25.32
C LEU A 324 -22.79 53.68 -26.78
N GLU A 325 -21.95 54.44 -27.48
CA GLU A 325 -22.11 54.73 -28.91
C GLU A 325 -22.09 53.43 -29.76
N GLN A 326 -21.15 52.52 -29.48
CA GLN A 326 -21.08 51.21 -30.15
C GLN A 326 -22.28 50.33 -29.81
N LEU A 327 -22.73 50.31 -28.56
CA LEU A 327 -23.91 49.56 -28.12
C LEU A 327 -25.19 50.09 -28.77
N ARG A 328 -25.33 51.41 -28.94
CA ARG A 328 -26.44 52.01 -29.68
C ARG A 328 -26.43 51.64 -31.16
N GLN A 329 -25.25 51.62 -31.80
CA GLN A 329 -25.13 51.15 -33.18
C GLN A 329 -25.50 49.66 -33.30
N ARG A 330 -25.05 48.83 -32.36
CA ARG A 330 -25.35 47.40 -32.31
C ARG A 330 -26.84 47.15 -32.01
N TRP A 331 -27.48 48.00 -31.20
CA TRP A 331 -28.92 48.01 -30.97
C TRP A 331 -29.72 48.38 -32.23
N LEU A 332 -29.26 49.34 -33.04
CA LEU A 332 -29.88 49.63 -34.34
C LEU A 332 -29.84 48.39 -35.24
N GLU A 333 -28.76 47.60 -35.24
CA GLU A 333 -28.70 46.32 -35.97
C GLU A 333 -29.74 45.30 -35.46
N LEU A 334 -30.02 45.25 -34.15
CA LEU A 334 -31.09 44.41 -33.58
C LEU A 334 -32.48 44.84 -34.07
N MET A 335 -32.73 46.15 -34.15
CA MET A 335 -33.96 46.73 -34.69
C MET A 335 -34.11 46.48 -36.20
N ASP A 336 -33.01 46.58 -36.94
CA ASP A 336 -32.93 46.26 -38.37
C ASP A 336 -33.31 44.79 -38.65
N VAL A 337 -32.89 43.86 -37.77
CA VAL A 337 -33.34 42.45 -37.84
C VAL A 337 -34.82 42.33 -37.48
N TRP A 338 -35.32 43.07 -36.47
CA TRP A 338 -36.75 43.08 -36.14
C TRP A 338 -37.62 43.53 -37.31
N ASP A 339 -37.26 44.62 -37.99
CA ASP A 339 -37.99 45.13 -39.16
C ASP A 339 -37.95 44.15 -40.35
N LYS A 340 -36.81 43.48 -40.58
CA LYS A 340 -36.69 42.39 -41.58
C LYS A 340 -37.59 41.21 -41.22
N VAL A 341 -37.63 40.81 -39.95
CA VAL A 341 -38.49 39.72 -39.45
C VAL A 341 -39.98 40.07 -39.53
N ASP A 342 -40.37 41.29 -39.18
CA ASP A 342 -41.76 41.76 -39.25
C ASP A 342 -42.24 41.94 -40.70
N THR A 343 -41.40 42.50 -41.59
CA THR A 343 -41.72 42.60 -43.02
C THR A 343 -41.85 41.22 -43.68
N LEU A 344 -40.96 40.26 -43.39
CA LEU A 344 -41.09 38.87 -43.84
C LEU A 344 -42.37 38.20 -43.30
N SER A 345 -42.72 38.45 -42.05
CA SER A 345 -43.94 37.93 -41.39
C SER A 345 -45.24 38.52 -41.97
N LYS A 346 -45.23 39.80 -42.37
CA LYS A 346 -46.36 40.50 -43.00
C LYS A 346 -46.57 40.13 -44.47
N HIS A 347 -45.50 39.88 -45.22
CA HIS A 347 -45.57 39.58 -46.67
C HIS A 347 -45.65 38.08 -47.00
N GLU A 348 -45.85 37.18 -46.02
CA GLU A 348 -46.04 35.75 -46.29
C GLU A 348 -47.46 35.45 -46.80
N HIS A 349 -47.57 34.67 -47.87
CA HIS A 349 -48.86 34.28 -48.46
C HIS A 349 -49.63 33.36 -47.50
N TYR A 350 -50.97 33.38 -47.55
CA TYR A 350 -51.91 32.69 -46.62
C TYR A 350 -51.67 31.19 -46.31
N PHE A 351 -50.82 30.49 -47.09
CA PHE A 351 -50.43 29.09 -46.89
C PHE A 351 -48.90 28.85 -46.86
N GLY A 352 -48.09 29.91 -46.99
CA GLY A 352 -46.63 29.88 -46.96
C GLY A 352 -46.07 29.58 -45.57
N ARG A 353 -44.82 29.08 -45.53
CA ARG A 353 -44.06 28.84 -44.29
C ARG A 353 -42.55 29.05 -44.43
N SER A 354 -42.04 29.36 -45.62
CA SER A 354 -40.60 29.52 -45.84
C SER A 354 -40.12 30.80 -45.17
N ARG A 355 -40.78 31.93 -45.41
CA ARG A 355 -40.41 33.23 -44.82
C ARG A 355 -40.60 33.24 -43.30
N LEU A 356 -41.60 32.51 -42.79
CA LEU A 356 -41.81 32.37 -41.34
C LEU A 356 -40.70 31.56 -40.65
N ARG A 357 -40.11 30.55 -41.33
CA ARG A 357 -38.96 29.80 -40.80
C ARG A 357 -37.67 30.60 -40.90
N GLU A 358 -37.49 31.32 -42.01
CA GLU A 358 -36.38 32.25 -42.21
C GLU A 358 -36.37 33.36 -41.15
N ALA A 359 -37.53 33.98 -40.91
CA ALA A 359 -37.74 34.93 -39.82
C ALA A 359 -37.45 34.35 -38.43
N ALA A 360 -37.87 33.10 -38.16
CA ALA A 360 -37.54 32.42 -36.90
C ALA A 360 -36.05 32.12 -36.74
N ALA A 361 -35.37 31.73 -37.83
CA ALA A 361 -33.93 31.49 -37.84
C ALA A 361 -33.13 32.77 -37.63
N MET A 362 -33.55 33.89 -38.23
CA MET A 362 -32.96 35.22 -38.00
C MET A 362 -33.04 35.60 -36.51
N LEU A 363 -34.21 35.49 -35.87
CA LEU A 363 -34.36 35.77 -34.43
C LEU A 363 -33.47 34.89 -33.53
N GLN A 364 -33.19 33.65 -33.92
CA GLN A 364 -32.36 32.72 -33.15
C GLN A 364 -30.85 32.94 -33.33
N GLN A 365 -30.43 33.61 -34.41
CA GLN A 365 -29.02 33.86 -34.72
C GLN A 365 -28.50 35.19 -34.15
N VAL A 366 -29.37 36.05 -33.61
CA VAL A 366 -28.99 37.36 -33.08
C VAL A 366 -28.50 37.24 -31.63
N PRO A 367 -27.27 37.69 -31.31
CA PRO A 367 -26.66 37.54 -29.98
C PRO A 367 -27.08 38.65 -29.00
N VAL A 368 -28.38 38.78 -28.70
CA VAL A 368 -28.91 39.80 -27.76
C VAL A 368 -28.19 39.76 -26.40
N ASN A 369 -28.01 38.54 -25.85
CA ASN A 369 -27.33 38.32 -24.58
C ASN A 369 -25.86 38.78 -24.58
N GLU A 370 -25.19 38.80 -25.75
CA GLU A 370 -23.83 39.35 -25.85
C GLU A 370 -23.86 40.86 -25.61
N VAL A 371 -24.80 41.56 -26.26
CA VAL A 371 -24.99 43.02 -26.13
C VAL A 371 -25.35 43.41 -24.68
N GLU A 372 -26.25 42.67 -24.03
CA GLU A 372 -26.56 42.83 -22.60
C GLU A 372 -25.31 42.62 -21.72
N SER A 373 -24.49 41.59 -22.02
CA SER A 373 -23.26 41.33 -21.27
C SER A 373 -22.19 42.41 -21.47
N THR A 374 -22.12 43.01 -22.66
CA THR A 374 -21.25 44.14 -22.98
C THR A 374 -21.72 45.39 -22.23
N LEU A 375 -23.02 45.70 -22.26
CA LEU A 375 -23.61 46.83 -21.51
C LEU A 375 -23.28 46.76 -20.02
N ASN A 376 -23.52 45.61 -19.39
CA ASN A 376 -23.25 45.43 -17.96
C ASN A 376 -21.75 45.54 -17.62
N ASN A 377 -20.88 44.85 -18.37
CA ASN A 377 -19.45 44.80 -18.02
C ASN A 377 -18.64 46.03 -18.44
N GLN A 378 -18.98 46.68 -19.56
CA GLN A 378 -18.20 47.81 -20.10
C GLN A 378 -18.81 49.18 -19.78
N CYS A 379 -20.12 49.26 -19.53
CA CYS A 379 -20.79 50.53 -19.21
C CYS A 379 -21.25 50.58 -17.76
N VAL A 380 -22.11 49.66 -17.29
CA VAL A 380 -22.66 49.69 -15.91
C VAL A 380 -21.53 49.65 -14.88
N LYS A 381 -20.73 48.57 -14.84
CA LYS A 381 -19.65 48.41 -13.85
C LYS A 381 -18.55 49.47 -13.95
N ALA A 382 -18.30 50.00 -15.15
CA ALA A 382 -17.31 51.06 -15.34
C ALA A 382 -17.82 52.40 -14.81
N LEU A 383 -19.12 52.67 -14.96
CA LEU A 383 -19.79 53.86 -14.44
C LEU A 383 -19.97 53.78 -12.91
N ASP A 384 -20.35 52.62 -12.38
CA ASP A 384 -20.34 52.34 -10.93
C ASP A 384 -18.95 52.59 -10.33
N ARG A 385 -17.89 52.16 -11.03
CA ARG A 385 -16.49 52.40 -10.60
C ARG A 385 -16.10 53.88 -10.62
N LEU A 386 -16.66 54.69 -11.52
CA LEU A 386 -16.43 56.14 -11.55
C LEU A 386 -17.17 56.84 -10.40
N GLU A 387 -18.42 56.46 -10.12
CA GLU A 387 -19.19 57.01 -8.99
C GLU A 387 -18.56 56.65 -7.63
N ASP A 388 -18.13 55.40 -7.46
CA ASP A 388 -17.44 54.97 -6.22
C ASP A 388 -15.97 55.47 -6.14
N ALA A 389 -15.46 56.18 -7.15
CA ALA A 389 -14.01 56.38 -7.33
C ALA A 389 -13.36 57.14 -6.17
N HIS A 390 -13.94 58.26 -5.74
CA HIS A 390 -13.43 59.06 -4.62
C HIS A 390 -13.60 58.34 -3.29
N GLU A 391 -14.71 57.61 -3.07
CA GLU A 391 -14.89 56.84 -1.83
C GLU A 391 -13.84 55.72 -1.71
N GLN A 392 -13.55 55.02 -2.82
CA GLN A 392 -12.49 54.02 -2.88
C GLN A 392 -11.11 54.62 -2.58
N VAL A 393 -10.79 55.84 -3.05
CA VAL A 393 -9.55 56.56 -2.70
C VAL A 393 -9.47 56.86 -1.19
N VAL A 394 -10.58 57.29 -0.57
CA VAL A 394 -10.62 57.54 0.89
C VAL A 394 -10.41 56.25 1.69
N ARG A 395 -11.04 55.15 1.28
CA ARG A 395 -10.83 53.82 1.89
C ARG A 395 -9.37 53.35 1.73
N LEU A 396 -8.77 53.57 0.56
CA LEU A 396 -7.36 53.23 0.28
C LEU A 396 -6.38 54.06 1.10
N ASP A 397 -6.52 55.40 1.19
CA ASP A 397 -5.61 56.23 2.00
C ASP A 397 -5.72 55.93 3.51
N THR A 398 -6.91 55.55 3.98
CA THR A 398 -7.11 55.04 5.35
C THR A 398 -6.29 53.77 5.58
N SER A 399 -6.47 52.75 4.73
CA SER A 399 -5.71 51.49 4.80
C SER A 399 -4.20 51.70 4.63
N LEU A 400 -3.79 52.67 3.83
CA LEU A 400 -2.39 53.03 3.61
C LEU A 400 -1.78 53.69 4.85
N THR A 401 -2.55 54.55 5.53
CA THR A 401 -2.15 55.20 6.78
C THR A 401 -2.00 54.19 7.92
N GLU A 402 -2.94 53.25 8.08
CA GLU A 402 -2.82 52.15 9.04
C GLU A 402 -1.60 51.26 8.76
N SER A 403 -1.35 50.95 7.48
CA SER A 403 -0.19 50.15 7.06
C SER A 403 1.13 50.87 7.34
N LEU A 404 1.19 52.18 7.09
CA LEU A 404 2.36 53.02 7.40
C LEU A 404 2.61 53.06 8.91
N GLN A 405 1.57 53.21 9.73
CA GLN A 405 1.69 53.20 11.19
C GLN A 405 2.21 51.85 11.70
N ARG A 406 1.74 50.73 11.14
CA ARG A 406 2.24 49.39 11.48
C ARG A 406 3.74 49.24 11.15
N VAL A 407 4.15 49.66 9.95
CA VAL A 407 5.56 49.63 9.53
C VAL A 407 6.42 50.53 10.42
N GLN A 408 5.95 51.72 10.79
CA GLN A 408 6.65 52.60 11.74
C GLN A 408 6.81 51.96 13.13
N GLN A 409 5.81 51.22 13.63
CA GLN A 409 5.91 50.46 14.87
C GLN A 409 6.94 49.32 14.77
N GLN A 410 6.98 48.59 13.65
CA GLN A 410 7.97 47.53 13.41
C GLN A 410 9.40 48.11 13.34
N LEU A 411 9.59 49.25 12.69
CA LEU A 411 10.88 49.95 12.61
C LEU A 411 11.34 50.47 13.99
N ALA A 412 10.42 50.98 14.80
CA ALA A 412 10.72 51.35 16.19
C ALA A 412 11.15 50.13 17.02
N GLN A 413 10.53 48.95 16.82
CA GLN A 413 10.97 47.71 17.46
C GLN A 413 12.38 47.30 17.01
N LEU A 414 12.70 47.39 15.71
CA LEU A 414 14.06 47.14 15.20
C LEU A 414 15.09 48.05 15.87
N GLN A 415 14.78 49.35 16.04
CA GLN A 415 15.65 50.27 16.77
C GLN A 415 15.85 49.89 18.25
N THR A 416 14.79 49.45 18.95
CA THR A 416 14.94 48.95 20.34
C THR A 416 15.82 47.71 20.44
N LEU A 417 15.88 46.91 19.37
CA LEU A 417 16.75 45.72 19.25
C LEU A 417 18.13 46.04 18.68
N GLN A 418 18.48 47.34 18.54
CA GLN A 418 19.74 47.85 17.99
C GLN A 418 20.02 47.43 16.54
N LEU A 419 18.97 47.18 15.75
CA LEU A 419 19.05 46.89 14.32
C LEU A 419 18.88 48.17 13.50
N SER A 420 19.61 48.25 12.38
CA SER A 420 19.52 49.36 11.43
C SER A 420 18.15 49.43 10.77
N VAL A 421 17.66 50.67 10.60
CA VAL A 421 16.47 51.00 9.80
C VAL A 421 16.81 51.63 8.46
N GLU A 422 18.10 51.86 8.18
CA GLU A 422 18.61 52.46 6.94
C GLU A 422 18.12 51.74 5.66
N PRO A 423 18.10 50.39 5.56
CA PRO A 423 17.69 49.69 4.33
C PRO A 423 16.26 50.01 3.88
N TYR A 424 15.38 50.47 4.78
CA TYR A 424 13.97 50.74 4.49
C TYR A 424 13.69 52.20 4.16
N GLN A 425 14.61 53.13 4.45
CA GLN A 425 14.38 54.58 4.35
C GLN A 425 13.97 55.00 2.94
N ALA A 426 14.72 54.58 1.91
CA ALA A 426 14.42 54.89 0.51
C ALA A 426 13.03 54.40 0.06
N SER A 427 12.55 53.26 0.60
CA SER A 427 11.21 52.74 0.30
C SER A 427 10.12 53.58 0.97
N LEU A 428 10.34 54.06 2.20
CA LEU A 428 9.42 54.92 2.94
C LEU A 428 9.35 56.33 2.36
N GLU A 429 10.49 56.88 1.95
CA GLU A 429 10.56 58.13 1.18
C GLU A 429 9.77 57.98 -0.13
N LYS A 430 9.92 56.86 -0.84
CA LYS A 430 9.15 56.62 -2.06
C LYS A 430 7.65 56.53 -1.82
N VAL A 431 7.23 55.89 -0.72
CA VAL A 431 5.81 55.88 -0.29
C VAL A 431 5.31 57.30 0.01
N ALA A 432 6.12 58.14 0.65
CA ALA A 432 5.76 59.53 0.91
C ALA A 432 5.61 60.35 -0.38
N GLU A 433 6.53 60.20 -1.35
CA GLU A 433 6.40 60.81 -2.69
C GLU A 433 5.12 60.37 -3.40
N LEU A 434 4.81 59.06 -3.39
CA LEU A 434 3.61 58.52 -4.02
C LEU A 434 2.34 59.05 -3.36
N ARG A 435 2.29 59.16 -2.02
CA ARG A 435 1.15 59.77 -1.32
C ARG A 435 0.95 61.24 -1.68
N VAL A 436 2.02 62.04 -1.72
CA VAL A 436 1.96 63.45 -2.16
C VAL A 436 1.51 63.56 -3.62
N SER A 437 1.92 62.62 -4.47
CA SER A 437 1.55 62.59 -5.89
C SER A 437 0.08 62.21 -6.08
N ALA A 438 -0.39 61.17 -5.38
CA ALA A 438 -1.80 60.76 -5.36
C ALA A 438 -2.71 61.89 -4.85
N ALA A 439 -2.34 62.53 -3.73
CA ALA A 439 -3.10 63.62 -3.10
C ALA A 439 -3.35 64.82 -4.04
N ARG A 440 -2.42 65.10 -4.96
CA ARG A 440 -2.54 66.19 -5.95
C ARG A 440 -3.55 65.90 -7.05
N ILE A 441 -3.88 64.63 -7.30
CA ILE A 441 -4.77 64.21 -8.39
C ILE A 441 -6.09 63.58 -7.91
N VAL A 442 -6.31 63.39 -6.60
CA VAL A 442 -7.55 62.78 -6.05
C VAL A 442 -8.83 63.37 -6.64
N VAL A 443 -8.91 64.71 -6.74
CA VAL A 443 -10.13 65.39 -7.17
C VAL A 443 -10.35 65.26 -8.69
N PRO A 444 -9.39 65.62 -9.58
CA PRO A 444 -9.59 65.52 -11.04
C PRO A 444 -9.36 64.12 -11.63
N ASP A 445 -8.58 63.24 -10.98
CA ASP A 445 -8.30 61.87 -11.43
C ASP A 445 -8.27 60.88 -10.25
N PRO A 446 -9.43 60.58 -9.63
CA PRO A 446 -9.52 59.61 -8.55
C PRO A 446 -9.03 58.22 -8.97
N ILE A 447 -9.29 57.75 -10.20
CA ILE A 447 -8.84 56.44 -10.68
C ILE A 447 -7.30 56.37 -10.74
N GLY A 448 -6.64 57.38 -11.31
CA GLY A 448 -5.18 57.48 -11.30
C GLY A 448 -4.62 57.57 -9.88
N SER A 449 -5.33 58.24 -8.96
CA SER A 449 -4.98 58.27 -7.54
C SER A 449 -5.04 56.88 -6.89
N GLN A 450 -6.07 56.07 -7.16
CA GLN A 450 -6.15 54.67 -6.69
C GLN A 450 -4.95 53.85 -7.16
N SER A 451 -4.52 54.02 -8.42
CA SER A 451 -3.37 53.33 -9.01
C SER A 451 -2.07 53.66 -8.24
N ILE A 452 -1.81 54.94 -7.99
CA ILE A 452 -0.64 55.41 -7.23
C ILE A 452 -0.69 54.93 -5.76
N GLN A 453 -1.85 54.99 -5.12
CA GLN A 453 -2.01 54.51 -3.74
C GLN A 453 -1.85 52.99 -3.62
N THR A 454 -2.28 52.23 -4.62
CA THR A 454 -2.10 50.77 -4.67
C THR A 454 -0.61 50.43 -4.73
N ALA A 455 0.16 51.09 -5.60
CA ALA A 455 1.62 50.93 -5.67
C ALA A 455 2.32 51.32 -4.34
N ALA A 456 1.88 52.38 -3.68
CA ALA A 456 2.38 52.75 -2.35
C ALA A 456 2.05 51.67 -1.29
N GLY A 457 0.86 51.07 -1.36
CA GLY A 457 0.44 49.97 -0.49
C GLY A 457 1.22 48.68 -0.72
N GLU A 458 1.60 48.38 -1.96
CA GLU A 458 2.49 47.26 -2.30
C GLU A 458 3.89 47.44 -1.72
N LEU A 459 4.48 48.63 -1.83
CA LEU A 459 5.76 48.95 -1.21
C LEU A 459 5.71 48.82 0.33
N LEU A 460 4.67 49.38 0.98
CA LEU A 460 4.50 49.22 2.44
C LEU A 460 4.29 47.75 2.85
N ARG A 461 3.57 46.96 2.06
CA ARG A 461 3.38 45.52 2.32
C ARG A 461 4.72 44.78 2.25
N SER A 462 5.54 45.08 1.25
CA SER A 462 6.89 44.51 1.10
C SER A 462 7.78 44.84 2.31
N VAL A 463 7.86 46.12 2.71
CA VAL A 463 8.64 46.56 3.88
C VAL A 463 8.09 45.93 5.18
N GLY A 464 6.77 45.87 5.34
CA GLY A 464 6.14 45.26 6.53
C GLY A 464 6.43 43.76 6.65
N GLN A 465 6.41 43.02 5.54
CA GLN A 465 6.77 41.60 5.51
C GLN A 465 8.26 41.38 5.80
N LEU A 466 9.14 42.21 5.22
CA LEU A 466 10.58 42.11 5.41
C LEU A 466 11.00 42.42 6.86
N THR A 467 10.46 43.50 7.43
CA THR A 467 10.72 43.88 8.83
C THR A 467 10.16 42.86 9.82
N GLU A 468 9.01 42.24 9.53
CA GLU A 468 8.47 41.13 10.34
C GLU A 468 9.39 39.90 10.33
N ARG A 469 9.90 39.48 9.17
CA ARG A 469 10.89 38.39 9.07
C ARG A 469 12.15 38.70 9.86
N ILE A 470 12.66 39.93 9.78
CA ILE A 470 13.88 40.34 10.49
C ILE A 470 13.67 40.36 12.00
N LEU A 471 12.50 40.81 12.48
CA LEU A 471 12.12 40.68 13.90
C LEU A 471 12.03 39.20 14.34
N GLN A 472 11.52 38.31 13.50
CA GLN A 472 11.48 36.87 13.78
C GLN A 472 12.89 36.25 13.83
N HIS A 473 13.74 36.56 12.86
CA HIS A 473 15.13 36.09 12.81
C HIS A 473 15.96 36.63 13.97
N ARG A 474 15.75 37.88 14.40
CA ARG A 474 16.43 38.43 15.59
C ARG A 474 16.12 37.62 16.85
N ARG A 475 14.86 37.19 17.06
CA ARG A 475 14.47 36.30 18.17
C ARG A 475 15.09 34.90 18.04
N GLY A 476 15.13 34.36 16.82
CA GLY A 476 15.82 33.09 16.55
C GLY A 476 17.33 33.15 16.84
N MET A 477 17.95 34.31 16.65
CA MET A 477 19.34 34.55 17.04
C MET A 477 19.54 34.60 18.56
N ASP A 478 18.61 35.22 19.30
CA ASP A 478 18.62 35.19 20.78
C ASP A 478 18.46 33.75 21.28
N GLU A 479 17.49 32.99 20.76
CA GLU A 479 17.29 31.57 21.10
C GLU A 479 18.53 30.70 20.79
N LEU A 480 19.22 30.95 19.68
CA LEU A 480 20.48 30.27 19.34
C LEU A 480 21.61 30.63 20.31
N SER A 481 21.69 31.90 20.71
CA SER A 481 22.66 32.40 21.70
C SER A 481 22.44 31.77 23.08
N ASP A 482 21.17 31.69 23.52
CA ASP A 482 20.79 31.02 24.77
C ASP A 482 21.15 29.53 24.74
N LYS A 483 20.81 28.81 23.67
CA LYS A 483 21.19 27.39 23.51
C LYS A 483 22.71 27.18 23.49
N LEU A 484 23.46 28.09 22.88
CA LEU A 484 24.93 28.05 22.89
C LEU A 484 25.47 28.24 24.31
N ALA A 485 24.91 29.19 25.08
CA ALA A 485 25.28 29.44 26.46
C ALA A 485 24.95 28.23 27.37
N GLU A 486 23.76 27.65 27.25
CA GLU A 486 23.34 26.44 27.97
C GLU A 486 24.25 25.24 27.65
N THR A 487 24.49 24.97 26.36
CA THR A 487 25.33 23.84 25.90
C THR A 487 26.78 24.01 26.36
N SER A 488 27.31 25.23 26.33
CA SER A 488 28.65 25.56 26.83
C SER A 488 28.76 25.43 28.35
N ALA A 489 27.75 25.89 29.10
CA ALA A 489 27.67 25.73 30.55
C ALA A 489 27.58 24.25 30.96
N TRP A 490 26.81 23.45 30.22
CA TRP A 490 26.70 22.00 30.43
C TRP A 490 28.04 21.31 30.19
N LEU A 491 28.70 21.54 29.05
CA LEU A 491 30.03 21.02 28.76
C LEU A 491 31.05 21.38 29.85
N LYS A 492 31.04 22.65 30.30
CA LYS A 492 31.90 23.13 31.38
C LYS A 492 31.62 22.42 32.71
N SER A 493 30.35 22.14 33.02
CA SER A 493 29.97 21.38 34.21
C SER A 493 30.50 19.94 34.16
N LEU A 494 30.37 19.26 33.02
CA LEU A 494 30.89 17.90 32.83
C LEU A 494 32.43 17.84 32.88
N ARG A 495 33.11 18.86 32.33
CA ARG A 495 34.57 19.03 32.45
C ARG A 495 35.02 19.25 33.89
N ASN A 496 34.30 20.07 34.66
CA ASN A 496 34.54 20.23 36.09
C ASN A 496 34.27 18.92 36.87
N GLY A 497 33.32 18.10 36.40
CA GLY A 497 33.07 16.74 36.86
C GLY A 497 34.09 15.70 36.36
N GLY A 498 35.16 16.12 35.67
CA GLY A 498 36.28 15.29 35.25
C GLY A 498 36.20 14.69 33.85
N MET A 499 35.15 14.95 33.06
CA MET A 499 35.08 14.46 31.66
C MET A 499 35.92 15.30 30.71
N LYS A 500 36.89 14.68 30.04
CA LYS A 500 37.87 15.35 29.18
C LYS A 500 37.45 15.46 27.72
N PHE A 501 36.59 14.55 27.23
CA PHE A 501 36.23 14.40 25.81
C PHE A 501 37.46 14.11 24.92
N CYS A 502 38.21 13.05 25.27
CA CYS A 502 39.48 12.69 24.62
C CYS A 502 39.34 11.90 23.31
N GLU A 503 38.13 11.46 22.95
CA GLU A 503 37.89 10.71 21.70
C GLU A 503 37.84 11.65 20.49
N ASP A 504 38.37 11.17 19.36
CA ASP A 504 38.32 11.86 18.07
C ASP A 504 36.86 12.26 17.74
N ASP A 505 36.67 13.46 17.19
CA ASP A 505 35.38 14.09 16.86
C ASP A 505 34.36 14.23 18.02
N SER A 506 34.74 13.89 19.26
CA SER A 506 33.82 13.85 20.42
C SER A 506 33.87 15.11 21.29
N ASP A 507 34.87 15.99 21.12
CA ASP A 507 34.86 17.32 21.76
C ASP A 507 34.01 18.30 20.92
N PRO A 508 32.88 18.82 21.43
CA PRO A 508 32.07 19.83 20.74
C PRO A 508 32.67 21.24 20.78
N SER A 509 33.74 21.49 21.55
CA SER A 509 34.33 22.82 21.73
C SER A 509 34.70 23.55 20.43
N PRO A 510 35.23 22.90 19.37
CA PRO A 510 35.51 23.55 18.10
C PRO A 510 34.25 24.07 17.38
N LEU A 511 33.06 23.57 17.73
CA LEU A 511 31.79 24.02 17.14
C LEU A 511 31.34 25.37 17.72
N PHE A 512 31.67 25.69 18.97
CA PHE A 512 31.18 26.91 19.63
C PHE A 512 31.64 28.22 18.94
N PRO A 513 32.93 28.40 18.53
CA PRO A 513 33.33 29.56 17.74
C PRO A 513 32.61 29.64 16.39
N THR A 514 32.31 28.51 15.76
CA THR A 514 31.58 28.47 14.48
C THR A 514 30.11 28.87 14.66
N ILE A 515 29.44 28.38 15.72
CA ILE A 515 28.07 28.80 16.05
C ILE A 515 28.04 30.31 16.34
N GLN A 516 28.98 30.83 17.13
CA GLN A 516 29.10 32.27 17.39
C GLN A 516 29.31 33.06 16.08
N HIS A 517 30.15 32.58 15.17
CA HIS A 517 30.34 33.21 13.87
C HIS A 517 29.03 33.27 13.05
N HIS A 518 28.20 32.21 13.07
CA HIS A 518 26.88 32.27 12.43
C HIS A 518 25.94 33.29 13.09
N CYS A 519 25.98 33.47 14.42
CA CYS A 519 25.26 34.55 15.09
C CYS A 519 25.78 35.94 14.65
N ASP A 520 27.10 36.13 14.62
CA ASP A 520 27.72 37.41 14.25
C ASP A 520 27.42 37.80 12.79
N GLU A 521 27.47 36.85 11.84
CA GLU A 521 27.08 37.09 10.45
C GLU A 521 25.56 37.30 10.31
N CYS A 522 24.73 36.54 11.04
CA CYS A 522 23.28 36.79 11.06
C CYS A 522 22.98 38.23 11.51
N LEU A 523 23.60 38.72 12.58
CA LEU A 523 23.42 40.10 13.04
C LEU A 523 23.83 41.13 11.99
N LYS A 524 24.92 40.91 11.24
CA LYS A 524 25.32 41.79 10.13
C LYS A 524 24.27 41.80 9.01
N LEU A 525 23.81 40.62 8.58
CA LEU A 525 22.83 40.47 7.50
C LEU A 525 21.47 41.09 7.87
N LEU A 526 21.02 40.94 9.13
CA LEU A 526 19.81 41.61 9.64
C LEU A 526 19.94 43.15 9.64
N ASN A 527 21.13 43.69 9.86
CA ASN A 527 21.40 45.13 9.73
C ASN A 527 21.43 45.62 8.27
N LEU A 528 21.75 44.74 7.31
CA LEU A 528 21.70 45.04 5.87
C LEU A 528 20.30 44.87 5.27
N GLY A 529 19.35 44.28 6.01
CA GLY A 529 18.02 43.95 5.50
C GLY A 529 17.94 42.61 4.76
N GLU A 530 19.00 41.80 4.79
CA GLU A 530 19.10 40.51 4.08
C GLU A 530 18.49 39.36 4.89
N ALA A 531 17.16 39.37 5.02
CA ALA A 531 16.41 38.41 5.84
C ALA A 531 16.65 36.94 5.46
N GLU A 532 16.64 36.61 4.16
CA GLU A 532 16.77 35.22 3.69
C GLU A 532 18.18 34.67 3.94
N THR A 533 19.23 35.46 3.63
CA THR A 533 20.63 35.09 3.94
C THR A 533 20.82 34.91 5.45
N ALA A 534 20.23 35.78 6.27
CA ALA A 534 20.28 35.67 7.73
C ALA A 534 19.59 34.38 8.24
N ALA A 535 18.50 33.95 7.58
CA ALA A 535 17.80 32.70 7.90
C ALA A 535 18.66 31.46 7.62
N GLU A 536 19.49 31.46 6.57
CA GLU A 536 20.44 30.37 6.30
C GLU A 536 21.51 30.26 7.39
N HIS A 537 22.08 31.38 7.83
CA HIS A 537 23.05 31.39 8.94
C HIS A 537 22.43 30.89 10.25
N LEU A 538 21.19 31.28 10.57
CA LEU A 538 20.47 30.74 11.74
C LEU A 538 20.26 29.23 11.64
N LYS A 539 19.82 28.74 10.47
CA LYS A 539 19.62 27.30 10.23
C LYS A 539 20.92 26.50 10.43
N GLN A 540 22.04 27.01 9.91
CA GLN A 540 23.36 26.39 10.09
C GLN A 540 23.81 26.43 11.55
N GLY A 541 23.64 27.56 12.24
CA GLY A 541 23.93 27.72 13.67
C GLY A 541 23.15 26.75 14.55
N PHE A 542 21.83 26.62 14.36
CA PHE A 542 21.00 25.65 15.10
C PHE A 542 21.40 24.20 14.82
N ALA A 543 21.74 23.85 13.57
CA ALA A 543 22.21 22.50 13.23
C ALA A 543 23.53 22.15 13.94
N LEU A 544 24.47 23.11 14.02
CA LEU A 544 25.74 22.95 14.74
C LEU A 544 25.51 22.89 16.27
N ALA A 545 24.60 23.69 16.82
CA ALA A 545 24.24 23.63 18.24
C ALA A 545 23.62 22.27 18.62
N ALA A 546 22.71 21.75 17.79
CA ALA A 546 22.14 20.41 17.97
C ALA A 546 23.20 19.30 17.86
N LYS A 547 24.16 19.43 16.93
CA LYS A 547 25.32 18.51 16.84
C LYS A 547 26.17 18.55 18.11
N ALA A 548 26.47 19.74 18.63
CA ALA A 548 27.23 19.92 19.86
C ALA A 548 26.52 19.29 21.07
N GLN A 549 25.22 19.54 21.24
CA GLN A 549 24.41 18.96 22.31
C GLN A 549 24.36 17.42 22.22
N SER A 550 24.18 16.87 21.01
CA SER A 550 24.13 15.42 20.78
C SER A 550 25.47 14.73 21.07
N ALA A 551 26.60 15.36 20.72
CA ALA A 551 27.93 14.85 21.03
C ALA A 551 28.18 14.77 22.55
N ILE A 552 27.71 15.77 23.31
CA ILE A 552 27.79 15.75 24.78
C ILE A 552 26.93 14.62 25.35
N GLN A 553 25.67 14.51 24.92
CA GLN A 553 24.75 13.48 25.40
C GLN A 553 25.30 12.08 25.14
N LEU A 554 25.82 11.83 23.92
CA LEU A 554 26.42 10.55 23.54
C LEU A 554 27.58 10.16 24.47
N GLN A 555 28.42 11.10 24.90
CA GLN A 555 29.53 10.82 25.82
C GLN A 555 29.03 10.48 27.24
N VAL A 556 28.00 11.21 27.71
CA VAL A 556 27.37 10.97 29.02
C VAL A 556 26.71 9.58 29.04
N ASP A 557 25.90 9.26 28.04
CA ASP A 557 25.21 7.97 27.90
C ASP A 557 26.21 6.81 27.76
N SER A 558 27.28 7.01 26.98
CA SER A 558 28.34 6.01 26.82
C SER A 558 29.11 5.76 28.12
N LYS A 559 29.34 6.79 28.94
CA LYS A 559 29.93 6.63 30.27
C LYS A 559 29.02 5.82 31.20
N GLU A 560 27.73 6.17 31.27
CA GLU A 560 26.77 5.44 32.11
C GLU A 560 26.64 3.97 31.67
N PHE A 561 26.56 3.73 30.35
CA PHE A 561 26.56 2.40 29.77
C PHE A 561 27.80 1.61 30.16
N CYS A 562 29.01 2.17 30.05
CA CYS A 562 30.24 1.49 30.48
C CYS A 562 30.23 1.15 31.97
N HIS A 563 29.84 2.09 32.83
CA HIS A 563 29.74 1.88 34.28
C HIS A 563 28.78 0.74 34.65
N ARG A 564 27.67 0.58 33.92
CA ARG A 564 26.70 -0.49 34.13
C ARG A 564 27.14 -1.84 33.55
N GLU A 565 27.63 -1.84 32.30
CA GLU A 565 27.84 -3.08 31.55
C GLU A 565 29.16 -3.77 31.90
N ILE A 566 30.26 -3.05 32.18
CA ILE A 566 31.56 -3.66 32.54
C ILE A 566 31.43 -4.72 33.66
N PRO A 567 30.79 -4.47 34.81
CA PRO A 567 30.67 -5.49 35.87
C PRO A 567 29.75 -6.67 35.47
N ILE A 568 28.74 -6.44 34.63
CA ILE A 568 27.85 -7.49 34.09
C ILE A 568 28.65 -8.41 33.16
N ARG A 569 29.27 -7.84 32.11
CA ARG A 569 30.06 -8.59 31.13
C ARG A 569 31.27 -9.28 31.78
N THR A 570 31.85 -8.70 32.83
CA THR A 570 32.91 -9.35 33.64
C THR A 570 32.41 -10.59 34.36
N THR A 571 31.17 -10.56 34.87
CA THR A 571 30.57 -11.71 35.57
C THR A 571 30.25 -12.83 34.57
N GLU A 572 29.63 -12.49 33.44
CA GLU A 572 29.32 -13.43 32.36
C GLU A 572 30.59 -14.04 31.75
N GLN A 573 31.65 -13.25 31.53
CA GLN A 573 32.92 -13.78 31.00
C GLN A 573 33.57 -14.79 31.93
N ARG A 574 33.49 -14.58 33.26
CA ARG A 574 33.94 -15.55 34.26
C ARG A 574 33.07 -16.80 34.30
N GLN A 575 31.77 -16.67 34.05
CA GLN A 575 30.87 -17.83 33.93
C GLN A 575 31.20 -18.65 32.68
N LEU A 576 31.49 -18.02 31.54
CA LEU A 576 31.93 -18.70 30.31
C LEU A 576 33.29 -19.38 30.48
N ASP A 577 34.26 -18.76 31.17
CA ASP A 577 35.54 -19.40 31.52
C ASP A 577 35.40 -20.55 32.54
N ALA A 578 34.31 -20.59 33.32
CA ALA A 578 33.97 -21.75 34.15
C ALA A 578 33.27 -22.85 33.32
N GLN A 579 32.34 -22.48 32.44
CA GLN A 579 31.58 -23.39 31.59
C GLN A 579 32.43 -24.05 30.50
N SER A 580 33.44 -23.35 29.96
CA SER A 580 34.41 -23.92 29.02
C SER A 580 35.18 -25.09 29.63
N LYS A 581 35.44 -25.04 30.96
CA LYS A 581 36.09 -26.13 31.71
C LYS A 581 35.16 -27.31 31.97
N SER A 582 33.84 -27.08 32.10
CA SER A 582 32.85 -28.17 32.18
C SER A 582 32.58 -28.87 30.84
N LEU A 583 33.06 -28.32 29.71
CA LEU A 583 32.98 -28.98 28.40
C LEU A 583 33.95 -30.18 28.28
N GLU A 584 35.06 -30.21 29.04
CA GLU A 584 36.04 -31.32 29.04
C GLU A 584 35.42 -32.71 29.26
N PRO A 585 34.61 -32.97 30.31
CA PRO A 585 33.96 -34.27 30.50
C PRO A 585 32.95 -34.61 29.40
N VAL A 586 32.30 -33.61 28.77
CA VAL A 586 31.34 -33.81 27.67
C VAL A 586 32.06 -34.29 26.42
N LEU A 587 33.14 -33.63 26.03
CA LEU A 587 33.99 -34.03 24.90
C LEU A 587 34.64 -35.39 25.17
N ARG A 588 35.12 -35.64 26.38
CA ARG A 588 35.68 -36.95 26.76
C ARG A 588 34.63 -38.06 26.70
N ALA A 589 33.37 -37.80 27.06
CA ALA A 589 32.28 -38.75 26.88
C ALA A 589 32.00 -39.02 25.39
N LEU A 590 31.99 -37.99 24.54
CA LEU A 590 31.88 -38.15 23.08
C LEU A 590 33.02 -39.00 22.50
N GLU A 591 34.26 -38.70 22.86
CA GLU A 591 35.47 -39.42 22.43
C GLU A 591 35.51 -40.89 22.91
N THR A 592 34.93 -41.19 24.07
CA THR A 592 35.01 -42.53 24.69
C THR A 592 33.84 -43.43 24.33
N GLU A 593 32.62 -42.90 24.25
CA GLU A 593 31.39 -43.68 23.99
C GLU A 593 31.01 -43.81 22.50
N PHE A 594 31.54 -42.94 21.61
CA PHE A 594 31.07 -42.80 20.23
C PHE A 594 32.21 -42.76 19.20
N ALA A 595 31.91 -43.15 17.95
CA ALA A 595 32.84 -43.01 16.83
C ALA A 595 33.05 -41.52 16.47
N ALA A 596 34.27 -41.16 16.05
CA ALA A 596 34.62 -39.76 15.73
C ALA A 596 33.76 -39.15 14.60
N ALA A 597 33.34 -39.97 13.62
CA ALA A 597 32.44 -39.53 12.56
C ALA A 597 31.09 -39.03 13.11
N SER A 598 30.57 -39.68 14.16
CA SER A 598 29.27 -39.37 14.77
C SER A 598 29.22 -38.02 15.49
N TRP A 599 30.36 -37.36 15.78
CA TRP A 599 30.43 -36.04 16.43
C TRP A 599 31.39 -35.06 15.75
N SER A 600 31.73 -35.31 14.49
CA SER A 600 32.61 -34.46 13.67
C SER A 600 32.20 -32.97 13.63
N ASN A 601 30.90 -32.69 13.71
CA ASN A 601 30.34 -31.32 13.76
C ASN A 601 30.72 -30.53 15.03
N VAL A 602 31.08 -31.19 16.12
CA VAL A 602 31.54 -30.57 17.38
C VAL A 602 33.01 -30.88 17.69
N ALA A 603 33.77 -31.45 16.74
CA ALA A 603 35.14 -31.88 16.98
C ALA A 603 36.10 -30.72 17.31
N ASN A 604 35.91 -29.55 16.68
CA ASN A 604 36.71 -28.35 16.93
C ASN A 604 36.19 -27.49 18.10
N LEU A 605 35.13 -27.93 18.80
CA LEU A 605 34.43 -27.10 19.79
C LEU A 605 35.34 -26.66 20.94
N ARG A 606 36.31 -27.49 21.34
CA ARG A 606 37.31 -27.14 22.37
C ARG A 606 38.13 -25.90 22.00
N SER A 607 38.71 -25.88 20.80
CA SER A 607 39.51 -24.75 20.34
C SER A 607 38.63 -23.53 20.12
N SER A 608 37.49 -23.67 19.43
CA SER A 608 36.59 -22.55 19.17
C SER A 608 36.08 -21.86 20.44
N VAL A 609 35.69 -22.61 21.49
CA VAL A 609 35.29 -22.04 22.77
C VAL A 609 36.49 -21.43 23.52
N SER A 610 37.67 -22.06 23.48
CA SER A 610 38.88 -21.53 24.10
C SER A 610 39.31 -20.19 23.46
N ASP A 611 39.29 -20.12 22.13
CA ASP A 611 39.68 -18.93 21.36
C ASP A 611 38.66 -17.80 21.58
N ALA A 612 37.37 -18.11 21.61
CA ALA A 612 36.31 -17.13 21.91
C ALA A 612 36.39 -16.58 23.34
N VAL A 613 36.64 -17.44 24.34
CA VAL A 613 36.83 -17.00 25.74
C VAL A 613 38.11 -16.15 25.88
N LEU A 614 39.20 -16.54 25.20
CA LEU A 614 40.44 -15.75 25.19
C LEU A 614 40.23 -14.38 24.53
N HIS A 615 39.57 -14.34 23.37
CA HIS A 615 39.27 -13.10 22.67
C HIS A 615 38.35 -12.20 23.50
N GLY A 616 37.29 -12.75 24.12
CA GLY A 616 36.40 -12.01 25.00
C GLY A 616 37.09 -11.43 26.24
N ASN A 617 38.10 -12.13 26.79
CA ASN A 617 38.94 -11.59 27.86
C ASN A 617 39.77 -10.38 27.40
N THR A 618 40.33 -10.42 26.18
CA THR A 618 41.05 -9.29 25.58
C THR A 618 40.11 -8.10 25.35
N VAL A 619 38.97 -8.32 24.69
CA VAL A 619 37.97 -7.26 24.41
C VAL A 619 37.45 -6.64 25.71
N LEU A 620 37.17 -7.45 26.75
CA LEU A 620 36.76 -6.94 28.06
C LEU A 620 37.85 -6.11 28.73
N SER A 621 39.12 -6.54 28.66
CA SER A 621 40.27 -5.80 29.19
C SER A 621 40.43 -4.45 28.49
N ASP A 622 40.41 -4.45 27.16
CA ASP A 622 40.56 -3.25 26.34
C ASP A 622 39.39 -2.27 26.54
N ALA A 623 38.15 -2.78 26.61
CA ALA A 623 36.97 -1.98 26.94
C ALA A 623 37.02 -1.38 28.36
N THR A 624 37.53 -2.15 29.34
CA THR A 624 37.70 -1.66 30.71
C THR A 624 38.79 -0.59 30.81
N LEU A 625 39.88 -0.74 30.06
CA LEU A 625 40.93 0.27 29.98
C LEU A 625 40.43 1.53 29.27
N ALA A 626 39.76 1.39 28.13
CA ALA A 626 39.18 2.49 27.36
C ALA A 626 38.14 3.27 28.17
N GLY A 627 37.19 2.56 28.80
CA GLY A 627 36.11 3.13 29.63
C GLY A 627 36.53 3.54 31.04
N SER A 628 37.82 3.57 31.35
CA SER A 628 38.33 4.01 32.65
C SER A 628 38.29 5.55 32.79
N ASP A 629 38.18 6.05 34.03
CA ASP A 629 38.23 7.51 34.29
C ASP A 629 39.58 8.16 33.93
N THR A 630 40.63 7.39 33.65
CA THR A 630 41.93 7.92 33.20
C THR A 630 41.98 8.16 31.69
N VAL A 631 41.51 7.18 30.90
CA VAL A 631 41.51 7.18 29.42
C VAL A 631 40.27 7.84 28.83
N GLN A 632 39.09 7.54 29.37
CA GLN A 632 37.79 8.14 29.03
C GLN A 632 37.37 7.99 27.56
N HIS A 633 37.77 6.88 26.92
CA HIS A 633 37.29 6.48 25.60
C HIS A 633 35.96 5.71 25.74
N PHE A 634 34.92 6.41 26.21
CA PHE A 634 33.64 5.80 26.57
C PHE A 634 32.86 5.28 25.36
N GLN A 635 32.93 5.92 24.18
CA GLN A 635 32.23 5.43 22.99
C GLN A 635 32.87 4.15 22.47
N LYS A 636 34.21 4.14 22.32
CA LYS A 636 34.98 2.94 21.91
C LYS A 636 34.79 1.78 22.90
N ALA A 637 34.75 2.07 24.20
CA ALA A 637 34.42 1.07 25.23
C ALA A 637 32.98 0.55 25.13
N ALA A 638 31.99 1.43 24.93
CA ALA A 638 30.59 1.03 24.78
C ALA A 638 30.38 0.16 23.53
N GLU A 639 31.07 0.44 22.42
CA GLU A 639 31.05 -0.42 21.23
C GLU A 639 31.67 -1.79 21.51
N ALA A 640 32.88 -1.84 22.09
CA ALA A 640 33.55 -3.08 22.44
C ALA A 640 32.72 -3.96 23.40
N LEU A 641 31.98 -3.36 24.34
CA LEU A 641 31.07 -4.09 25.24
C LEU A 641 29.84 -4.67 24.52
N ARG A 642 29.33 -4.03 23.46
CA ARG A 642 28.25 -4.60 22.62
C ARG A 642 28.77 -5.78 21.79
N GLN A 643 29.95 -5.65 21.19
CA GLN A 643 30.62 -6.74 20.48
C GLN A 643 30.92 -7.92 21.42
N LEU A 644 31.40 -7.64 22.63
CA LEU A 644 31.63 -8.65 23.67
C LEU A 644 30.34 -9.38 24.04
N LYS A 645 29.21 -8.68 24.23
CA LYS A 645 27.92 -9.34 24.49
C LYS A 645 27.58 -10.36 23.41
N GLN A 646 27.68 -9.97 22.13
CA GLN A 646 27.40 -10.87 21.02
C GLN A 646 28.30 -12.12 21.07
N LEU A 647 29.60 -11.93 21.27
CA LEU A 647 30.56 -13.02 21.41
C LEU A 647 30.22 -13.94 22.60
N GLN A 648 29.73 -13.39 23.71
CA GLN A 648 29.29 -14.14 24.90
C GLN A 648 28.02 -14.96 24.63
N ASP A 649 27.03 -14.38 23.96
CA ASP A 649 25.81 -15.09 23.54
C ASP A 649 26.16 -16.26 22.60
N GLU A 650 26.99 -16.00 21.57
CA GLU A 650 27.46 -17.01 20.60
C GLU A 650 28.26 -18.13 21.29
N THR A 651 29.16 -17.79 22.21
CA THR A 651 29.95 -18.77 22.98
C THR A 651 29.06 -19.64 23.87
N THR A 652 27.99 -19.07 24.45
CA THR A 652 27.01 -19.83 25.25
C THR A 652 26.31 -20.90 24.40
N VAL A 653 25.87 -20.54 23.19
CA VAL A 653 25.25 -21.47 22.24
C VAL A 653 26.23 -22.56 21.79
N LEU A 654 27.49 -22.20 21.53
CA LEU A 654 28.54 -23.17 21.20
C LEU A 654 28.73 -24.20 22.32
N ILE A 655 28.86 -23.77 23.58
CA ILE A 655 29.01 -24.69 24.73
C ILE A 655 27.81 -25.64 24.82
N ALA A 656 26.58 -25.12 24.74
CA ALA A 656 25.35 -25.93 24.79
C ALA A 656 25.27 -26.98 23.67
N SER A 657 25.81 -26.68 22.48
CA SER A 657 25.81 -27.61 21.34
C SER A 657 26.56 -28.94 21.63
N GLY A 658 27.60 -28.90 22.46
CA GLY A 658 28.34 -30.10 22.87
C GLY A 658 27.52 -31.03 23.76
N GLU A 659 26.84 -30.46 24.77
CA GLU A 659 25.93 -31.21 25.65
C GLU A 659 24.75 -31.80 24.88
N GLN A 660 24.12 -30.98 24.04
CA GLN A 660 23.04 -31.41 23.17
C GLN A 660 23.47 -32.56 22.25
N ARG A 661 24.68 -32.50 21.65
CA ARG A 661 25.17 -33.58 20.79
C ARG A 661 25.40 -34.88 21.55
N LEU A 662 25.91 -34.82 22.78
CA LEU A 662 26.08 -35.99 23.63
C LEU A 662 24.72 -36.61 24.03
N GLN A 663 23.73 -35.78 24.36
CA GLN A 663 22.37 -36.25 24.65
C GLN A 663 21.72 -36.91 23.44
N GLN A 664 21.78 -36.28 22.26
CA GLN A 664 21.27 -36.84 20.99
C GLN A 664 21.89 -38.20 20.67
N LEU A 665 23.21 -38.36 20.80
CA LEU A 665 23.89 -39.62 20.50
C LEU A 665 23.56 -40.72 21.53
N ARG A 666 23.37 -40.36 22.81
CA ARG A 666 22.89 -41.31 23.83
C ARG A 666 21.45 -41.75 23.61
N GLN A 667 20.57 -40.84 23.20
CA GLN A 667 19.20 -41.16 22.80
C GLN A 667 19.18 -42.08 21.57
N LEU A 668 19.87 -41.69 20.50
CA LEU A 668 19.99 -42.49 19.27
C LEU A 668 20.53 -43.90 19.54
N ARG A 669 21.55 -44.04 20.41
CA ARG A 669 22.03 -45.35 20.87
C ARG A 669 20.92 -46.20 21.49
N SER A 670 20.09 -45.61 22.35
CA SER A 670 18.99 -46.33 23.01
C SER A 670 17.90 -46.77 22.02
N GLU A 671 17.54 -45.90 21.08
CA GLU A 671 16.54 -46.15 20.04
C GLU A 671 17.03 -47.23 19.06
N THR A 672 18.25 -47.11 18.56
CA THR A 672 18.91 -48.09 17.67
C THR A 672 19.04 -49.46 18.35
N THR A 673 19.31 -49.49 19.67
CA THR A 673 19.37 -50.74 20.45
C THR A 673 17.99 -51.39 20.57
N ALA A 674 16.93 -50.59 20.76
CA ALA A 674 15.55 -51.10 20.75
C ALA A 674 15.15 -51.63 19.37
N GLU A 675 15.53 -50.94 18.29
CA GLU A 675 15.30 -51.38 16.90
C GLU A 675 16.05 -52.68 16.56
N LEU A 676 17.31 -52.84 17.00
CA LEU A 676 18.05 -54.11 16.88
C LEU A 676 17.28 -55.28 17.53
N ASN A 677 16.75 -55.07 18.73
CA ASN A 677 15.98 -56.09 19.44
C ASN A 677 14.65 -56.42 18.73
N GLN A 678 13.97 -55.42 18.16
CA GLN A 678 12.78 -55.63 17.33
C GLN A 678 13.12 -56.42 16.05
N LEU A 679 14.20 -56.08 15.36
CA LEU A 679 14.63 -56.78 14.14
C LEU A 679 15.08 -58.22 14.41
N GLN A 680 15.61 -58.53 15.61
CA GLN A 680 15.85 -59.91 16.02
C GLN A 680 14.54 -60.71 16.23
N GLN A 681 13.48 -60.07 16.74
CA GLN A 681 12.15 -60.69 16.84
C GLN A 681 11.51 -60.88 15.46
N GLU A 682 11.61 -59.88 14.58
CA GLU A 682 11.15 -59.97 13.18
C GLU A 682 11.88 -61.09 12.42
N ARG A 683 13.23 -61.16 12.51
CA ARG A 683 14.05 -62.26 11.99
C ARG A 683 13.52 -63.61 12.45
N SER A 684 13.27 -63.78 13.75
CA SER A 684 12.80 -65.03 14.33
C SER A 684 11.41 -65.43 13.81
N ARG A 685 10.53 -64.43 13.61
CA ARG A 685 9.19 -64.61 13.02
C ARG A 685 9.25 -65.02 11.54
N VAL A 686 10.08 -64.35 10.74
CA VAL A 686 10.24 -64.67 9.30
C VAL A 686 10.94 -66.01 9.11
N ALA A 687 11.93 -66.35 9.93
CA ALA A 687 12.54 -67.68 9.95
C ALA A 687 11.51 -68.78 10.29
N SER A 688 10.63 -68.53 11.26
CA SER A 688 9.57 -69.48 11.64
C SER A 688 8.57 -69.68 10.51
N LEU A 689 8.19 -68.61 9.80
CA LEU A 689 7.34 -68.68 8.60
C LEU A 689 8.01 -69.56 7.53
N LEU A 690 9.28 -69.26 7.20
CA LEU A 690 10.10 -69.97 6.20
C LEU A 690 10.47 -71.43 6.58
N GLN A 691 10.26 -71.84 7.83
CA GLN A 691 10.44 -73.22 8.29
C GLN A 691 9.11 -73.98 8.35
N SER A 692 7.99 -73.27 8.57
CA SER A 692 6.66 -73.87 8.65
C SER A 692 6.08 -74.27 7.27
N SER A 693 6.65 -73.73 6.20
CA SER A 693 6.20 -73.90 4.82
C SER A 693 7.20 -74.73 4.02
N GLY A 694 6.71 -75.76 3.32
CA GLY A 694 7.47 -76.43 2.26
C GLY A 694 7.43 -75.72 0.90
N ALA A 695 6.69 -74.60 0.81
CA ALA A 695 6.39 -73.89 -0.42
C ALA A 695 7.40 -72.79 -0.78
N ASP A 696 8.39 -72.52 0.06
CA ASP A 696 9.16 -71.29 -0.08
C ASP A 696 10.25 -71.42 -1.15
N ARG A 697 10.32 -70.45 -2.07
CA ARG A 697 11.31 -70.49 -3.15
C ARG A 697 12.70 -70.11 -2.65
N ALA A 698 13.70 -70.58 -3.39
CA ALA A 698 15.10 -70.24 -3.16
C ALA A 698 15.38 -68.71 -3.15
N ALA A 699 14.54 -67.89 -3.80
CA ALA A 699 14.69 -66.43 -3.84
C ALA A 699 14.36 -65.76 -2.48
N ALA A 700 13.23 -66.10 -1.87
CA ALA A 700 12.83 -65.58 -0.55
C ALA A 700 13.83 -66.03 0.54
N ASN A 701 14.22 -67.32 0.50
CA ASN A 701 15.21 -67.87 1.42
C ASN A 701 16.60 -67.23 1.29
N ARG A 702 17.11 -67.00 0.08
CA ARG A 702 18.39 -66.29 -0.13
C ARG A 702 18.31 -64.85 0.39
N ARG A 703 17.26 -64.12 0.05
CA ARG A 703 17.07 -62.73 0.51
C ARG A 703 16.99 -62.64 2.03
N PHE A 704 16.33 -63.59 2.69
CA PHE A 704 16.33 -63.71 4.15
C PHE A 704 17.76 -63.94 4.70
N GLN A 705 18.54 -64.87 4.14
CA GLN A 705 19.92 -65.15 4.57
C GLN A 705 20.87 -63.96 4.38
N ASP A 706 20.76 -63.24 3.27
CA ASP A 706 21.53 -62.03 2.99
C ASP A 706 21.17 -60.92 4.01
N THR A 707 19.88 -60.75 4.31
CA THR A 707 19.38 -59.78 5.30
C THR A 707 19.77 -60.15 6.73
N GLU A 708 19.73 -61.43 7.09
CA GLU A 708 20.18 -61.98 8.36
C GLU A 708 21.68 -61.74 8.57
N SER A 709 22.49 -61.93 7.52
CA SER A 709 23.92 -61.65 7.53
C SER A 709 24.19 -60.15 7.72
N ALA A 710 23.42 -59.28 7.04
CA ALA A 710 23.49 -57.84 7.22
C ALA A 710 23.11 -57.40 8.65
N LEU A 711 22.02 -57.93 9.22
CA LEU A 711 21.64 -57.68 10.61
C LEU A 711 22.75 -58.13 11.58
N GLN A 712 23.34 -59.30 11.36
CA GLN A 712 24.42 -59.82 12.21
C GLN A 712 25.67 -58.93 12.17
N ALA A 713 26.00 -58.37 11.01
CA ALA A 713 27.08 -57.38 10.88
C ALA A 713 26.77 -56.09 11.68
N GLN A 714 25.51 -55.63 11.69
CA GLN A 714 25.12 -54.45 12.49
C GLN A 714 25.12 -54.73 14.00
N ILE A 715 24.72 -55.93 14.43
CA ILE A 715 24.85 -56.36 15.84
C ILE A 715 26.33 -56.35 16.28
N GLN A 716 27.24 -56.85 15.42
CA GLN A 716 28.68 -56.80 15.68
C GLN A 716 29.25 -55.38 15.66
N ALA A 717 28.71 -54.48 14.82
CA ALA A 717 29.10 -53.07 14.80
C ALA A 717 28.66 -52.34 16.08
N ALA A 718 27.43 -52.58 16.55
CA ALA A 718 26.88 -52.02 17.78
C ALA A 718 27.60 -52.51 19.05
N ALA A 719 28.16 -53.72 19.03
CA ALA A 719 28.95 -54.28 20.13
C ALA A 719 30.37 -53.68 20.26
N ARG A 720 30.81 -52.80 19.34
CA ARG A 720 32.10 -52.11 19.43
C ARG A 720 32.04 -51.01 20.50
N SER A 721 33.13 -50.82 21.24
CA SER A 721 33.22 -49.80 22.30
C SER A 721 33.01 -48.36 21.82
N ARG A 722 33.26 -48.09 20.54
CA ARG A 722 33.00 -46.81 19.86
C ARG A 722 32.23 -47.06 18.57
N ALA A 723 30.98 -47.49 18.70
CA ALA A 723 30.09 -47.72 17.57
C ALA A 723 29.64 -46.40 16.91
N ASP A 724 29.44 -46.42 15.59
CA ASP A 724 28.88 -45.30 14.83
C ASP A 724 27.36 -45.45 14.73
N TRP A 725 26.66 -45.04 15.80
CA TRP A 725 25.22 -45.23 15.93
C TRP A 725 24.38 -44.61 14.79
N PRO A 726 24.72 -43.41 14.25
CA PRO A 726 24.12 -42.91 13.01
C PRO A 726 24.21 -43.89 11.83
N GLN A 727 25.39 -44.41 11.53
CA GLN A 727 25.58 -45.34 10.40
C GLN A 727 24.84 -46.67 10.63
N ILE A 728 24.77 -47.14 11.88
CA ILE A 728 24.03 -48.34 12.25
C ILE A 728 22.53 -48.11 12.04
N ALA A 729 21.95 -47.02 12.56
CA ALA A 729 20.52 -46.70 12.41
C ALA A 729 20.08 -46.59 10.93
N GLU A 730 20.89 -45.94 10.09
CA GLU A 730 20.66 -45.89 8.64
C GLU A 730 20.67 -47.30 8.03
N SER A 731 21.64 -48.13 8.41
CA SER A 731 21.75 -49.52 7.96
C SER A 731 20.54 -50.38 8.40
N LEU A 732 20.04 -50.19 9.62
CA LEU A 732 18.87 -50.93 10.13
C LEU A 732 17.58 -50.57 9.39
N THR A 733 17.42 -49.33 8.95
CA THR A 733 16.29 -48.91 8.10
C THR A 733 16.27 -49.72 6.78
N SER A 734 17.43 -50.03 6.22
CA SER A 734 17.56 -50.91 5.05
C SER A 734 17.23 -52.37 5.41
N VAL A 735 17.81 -52.90 6.49
CA VAL A 735 17.57 -54.28 6.97
C VAL A 735 16.09 -54.56 7.25
N ARG A 736 15.38 -53.61 7.88
CA ARG A 736 13.92 -53.70 8.13
C ARG A 736 13.12 -53.85 6.83
N ARG A 737 13.43 -53.02 5.82
CA ARG A 737 12.77 -53.06 4.51
C ARG A 737 13.01 -54.40 3.81
N GLU A 738 14.24 -54.92 3.90
CA GLU A 738 14.63 -56.19 3.29
C GLU A 738 13.94 -57.39 3.96
N PHE A 739 13.82 -57.42 5.30
CA PHE A 739 13.04 -58.44 6.02
C PHE A 739 11.55 -58.40 5.66
N SER A 740 10.94 -57.21 5.63
CA SER A 740 9.54 -57.04 5.22
C SER A 740 9.31 -57.56 3.80
N THR A 741 10.24 -57.33 2.88
CA THR A 741 10.14 -57.82 1.50
C THR A 741 10.30 -59.35 1.45
N ALA A 742 11.25 -59.92 2.21
CA ALA A 742 11.41 -61.37 2.30
C ALA A 742 10.16 -62.07 2.89
N GLU A 743 9.52 -61.47 3.90
CA GLU A 743 8.25 -61.96 4.46
C GLU A 743 7.11 -61.90 3.44
N GLN A 744 7.00 -60.81 2.67
CA GLN A 744 6.00 -60.66 1.62
C GLN A 744 6.17 -61.72 0.51
N MET A 745 7.41 -61.91 0.03
CA MET A 745 7.72 -62.96 -0.95
C MET A 745 7.37 -64.36 -0.45
N ALA A 746 7.71 -64.69 0.81
CA ALA A 746 7.36 -65.97 1.41
C ALA A 746 5.85 -66.19 1.49
N ARG A 747 5.09 -65.17 1.92
CA ARG A 747 3.61 -65.23 1.98
C ARG A 747 2.98 -65.39 0.60
N GLU A 748 3.55 -64.75 -0.42
CA GLU A 748 3.08 -64.92 -1.79
C GLU A 748 3.40 -66.31 -2.35
N ASP A 749 4.60 -66.84 -2.12
CA ASP A 749 4.98 -68.20 -2.50
C ASP A 749 4.06 -69.25 -1.84
N ILE A 750 3.78 -69.11 -0.53
CA ILE A 750 2.79 -69.94 0.21
C ILE A 750 1.42 -69.87 -0.47
N ARG A 751 0.89 -68.66 -0.68
CA ARG A 751 -0.44 -68.44 -1.29
C ARG A 751 -0.52 -69.05 -2.69
N LEU A 752 0.53 -68.91 -3.49
CA LEU A 752 0.60 -69.46 -4.85
C LEU A 752 0.72 -71.00 -4.84
N ALA A 753 1.44 -71.58 -3.88
CA ALA A 753 1.53 -73.04 -3.74
C ALA A 753 0.22 -73.66 -3.28
N GLU A 754 -0.48 -73.05 -2.31
CA GLU A 754 -1.82 -73.45 -1.89
C GLU A 754 -2.81 -73.38 -3.06
N GLN A 755 -2.79 -72.26 -3.82
CA GLN A 755 -3.61 -72.09 -5.02
C GLN A 755 -3.27 -73.15 -6.09
N ALA A 756 -1.99 -73.41 -6.36
CA ALA A 756 -1.54 -74.42 -7.31
C ALA A 756 -1.97 -75.84 -6.91
N ALA A 757 -1.84 -76.20 -5.64
CA ALA A 757 -2.32 -77.48 -5.12
C ALA A 757 -3.84 -77.63 -5.27
N GLN A 758 -4.60 -76.57 -4.94
CA GLN A 758 -6.05 -76.57 -5.08
C GLN A 758 -6.49 -76.69 -6.55
N GLU A 759 -5.85 -76.00 -7.49
CA GLU A 759 -6.18 -76.14 -8.91
C GLU A 759 -5.78 -77.49 -9.48
N ILE A 760 -4.67 -78.10 -9.03
CA ILE A 760 -4.33 -79.49 -9.41
C ILE A 760 -5.36 -80.49 -8.87
N LEU A 761 -5.89 -80.28 -7.66
CA LEU A 761 -7.00 -81.08 -7.13
C LEU A 761 -8.30 -80.86 -7.92
N ASN A 762 -8.57 -79.65 -8.41
CA ASN A 762 -9.69 -79.35 -9.31
C ASN A 762 -9.51 -80.09 -10.65
N ALA A 763 -8.35 -79.96 -11.27
CA ALA A 763 -7.96 -80.64 -12.50
C ALA A 763 -8.06 -82.17 -12.40
N GLN A 764 -7.63 -82.76 -11.28
CA GLN A 764 -7.80 -84.20 -11.00
C GLN A 764 -9.26 -84.65 -10.89
N ARG A 765 -10.18 -83.78 -10.44
CA ARG A 765 -11.61 -84.12 -10.35
C ARG A 765 -12.25 -84.10 -11.74
N GLU A 766 -11.98 -83.05 -12.51
CA GLU A 766 -12.47 -82.88 -13.89
C GLU A 766 -11.92 -83.97 -14.83
N LEU A 767 -10.64 -84.34 -14.68
CA LEU A 767 -10.03 -85.44 -15.44
C LEU A 767 -10.70 -86.78 -15.13
N ARG A 768 -10.89 -87.12 -13.85
CA ARG A 768 -11.59 -88.35 -13.44
C ARG A 768 -13.04 -88.39 -13.92
N GLN A 769 -13.71 -87.23 -13.96
CA GLN A 769 -15.06 -87.13 -14.52
C GLN A 769 -15.05 -87.43 -16.03
N ALA A 770 -14.10 -86.89 -16.78
CA ALA A 770 -13.92 -87.20 -18.21
C ALA A 770 -13.55 -88.68 -18.45
N GLU A 771 -12.65 -89.25 -17.65
CA GLU A 771 -12.26 -90.67 -17.69
C GLU A 771 -13.44 -91.62 -17.41
N SER A 772 -14.30 -91.27 -16.46
CA SER A 772 -15.45 -92.10 -16.09
C SER A 772 -16.57 -92.14 -17.14
N PHE A 773 -16.51 -91.28 -18.17
CA PHE A 773 -17.55 -91.22 -19.19
C PHE A 773 -17.40 -92.37 -20.20
N TYR A 774 -18.37 -93.28 -20.16
CA TYR A 774 -18.57 -94.31 -21.17
C TYR A 774 -20.06 -94.42 -21.54
N ARG A 775 -20.40 -94.09 -22.80
CA ARG A 775 -21.77 -94.23 -23.33
C ARG A 775 -21.72 -94.62 -24.80
N ALA A 776 -22.67 -95.45 -25.24
CA ALA A 776 -22.81 -95.96 -26.60
C ALA A 776 -21.59 -96.70 -27.21
N GLY A 777 -20.49 -96.88 -26.47
CA GLY A 777 -19.21 -97.40 -26.97
C GLY A 777 -18.09 -96.36 -27.04
N PHE A 778 -18.40 -95.08 -26.81
CA PHE A 778 -17.45 -93.97 -26.82
C PHE A 778 -16.92 -93.67 -25.42
N LYS A 779 -15.65 -93.29 -25.36
CA LYS A 779 -14.93 -92.80 -24.18
C LYS A 779 -14.13 -91.55 -24.58
N ALA A 780 -13.84 -90.67 -23.63
CA ALA A 780 -12.93 -89.54 -23.83
C ALA A 780 -11.47 -90.02 -24.00
N ASP A 781 -10.70 -89.41 -24.90
CA ASP A 781 -9.24 -89.63 -24.97
C ASP A 781 -8.51 -88.63 -24.08
N VAL A 782 -8.36 -89.02 -22.82
CA VAL A 782 -7.67 -88.20 -21.82
C VAL A 782 -6.15 -88.33 -21.83
N SER A 783 -5.55 -89.08 -22.77
CA SER A 783 -4.12 -89.46 -22.72
C SER A 783 -3.14 -88.27 -22.85
N ALA A 784 -3.53 -87.22 -23.60
CA ALA A 784 -2.78 -85.96 -23.65
C ALA A 784 -2.99 -85.13 -22.37
N VAL A 785 -4.22 -85.14 -21.84
CA VAL A 785 -4.63 -84.34 -20.67
C VAL A 785 -4.00 -84.87 -19.37
N SER A 786 -3.93 -86.18 -19.21
CA SER A 786 -3.23 -86.84 -18.09
C SER A 786 -1.73 -86.49 -18.05
N ARG A 787 -1.06 -86.37 -19.22
CA ARG A 787 0.34 -85.91 -19.30
C ARG A 787 0.47 -84.45 -18.85
N GLN A 788 -0.41 -83.55 -19.28
CA GLN A 788 -0.41 -82.16 -18.80
C GLN A 788 -0.64 -82.06 -17.28
N LEU A 789 -1.45 -82.94 -16.70
CA LEU A 789 -1.64 -83.00 -15.25
C LEU A 789 -0.38 -83.47 -14.52
N GLN A 790 0.34 -84.44 -15.08
CA GLN A 790 1.65 -84.87 -14.55
C GLN A 790 2.68 -83.74 -14.66
N GLU A 791 2.68 -82.97 -15.74
CA GLU A 791 3.51 -81.77 -15.89
C GLU A 791 3.13 -80.68 -14.86
N ALA A 792 1.83 -80.48 -14.57
CA ALA A 792 1.36 -79.56 -13.52
C ALA A 792 1.86 -79.99 -12.14
N GLN A 793 1.78 -81.28 -11.81
CA GLN A 793 2.32 -81.85 -10.58
C GLN A 793 3.84 -81.70 -10.49
N GLN A 794 4.56 -81.91 -11.59
CA GLN A 794 6.01 -81.68 -11.66
C GLN A 794 6.36 -80.19 -11.52
N ALA A 795 5.55 -79.29 -12.06
CA ALA A 795 5.70 -77.84 -11.86
C ALA A 795 5.49 -77.44 -10.40
N LEU A 796 4.46 -77.97 -9.72
CA LEU A 796 4.24 -77.77 -8.28
C LEU A 796 5.43 -78.30 -7.45
N ASN A 797 5.86 -79.53 -7.71
CA ASN A 797 7.00 -80.16 -7.01
C ASN A 797 8.35 -79.46 -7.29
N SER A 798 8.46 -78.70 -8.38
CA SER A 798 9.63 -77.87 -8.70
C SER A 798 9.45 -76.38 -8.35
N GLN A 799 8.45 -76.07 -7.50
CA GLN A 799 8.14 -74.74 -6.97
C GLN A 799 7.74 -73.67 -8.02
N LYS A 800 7.34 -74.12 -9.21
CA LYS A 800 6.89 -73.26 -10.34
C LYS A 800 5.37 -73.05 -10.30
N TYR A 801 4.89 -72.46 -9.21
CA TYR A 801 3.46 -72.39 -8.87
C TYR A 801 2.57 -71.74 -9.94
N GLU A 802 2.98 -70.64 -10.56
CA GLU A 802 2.21 -69.99 -11.62
C GLU A 802 2.07 -70.94 -12.83
N ARG A 803 3.17 -71.62 -13.19
CA ARG A 803 3.16 -72.62 -14.27
C ARG A 803 2.32 -73.86 -13.91
N ALA A 804 2.30 -74.24 -12.64
CA ALA A 804 1.44 -75.33 -12.14
C ALA A 804 -0.05 -74.95 -12.22
N ILE A 805 -0.40 -73.71 -11.86
CA ILE A 805 -1.75 -73.14 -12.00
C ILE A 805 -2.17 -73.07 -13.48
N GLU A 806 -1.31 -72.57 -14.37
CA GLU A 806 -1.55 -72.54 -15.81
C GLU A 806 -1.83 -73.93 -16.38
N LEU A 807 -0.98 -74.91 -16.06
CA LEU A 807 -1.12 -76.29 -16.54
C LEU A 807 -2.37 -76.96 -15.96
N ALA A 808 -2.70 -76.74 -14.68
CA ALA A 808 -3.92 -77.25 -14.07
C ALA A 808 -5.18 -76.67 -14.74
N ASN A 809 -5.20 -75.36 -15.03
CA ASN A 809 -6.30 -74.71 -15.76
C ASN A 809 -6.41 -75.22 -17.21
N SER A 810 -5.28 -75.46 -17.89
CA SER A 810 -5.25 -76.14 -19.19
C SER A 810 -5.93 -77.52 -19.10
N VAL A 811 -5.54 -78.34 -18.12
CA VAL A 811 -6.12 -79.67 -17.86
C VAL A 811 -7.64 -79.58 -17.64
N ILE A 812 -8.12 -78.68 -16.78
CA ILE A 812 -9.56 -78.48 -16.53
C ILE A 812 -10.31 -78.18 -17.83
N SER A 813 -9.79 -77.26 -18.65
CA SER A 813 -10.43 -76.88 -19.91
C SER A 813 -10.42 -78.00 -20.95
N ALA A 814 -9.32 -78.75 -21.05
CA ALA A 814 -9.15 -79.87 -21.97
C ALA A 814 -10.00 -81.08 -21.56
N SER A 815 -10.03 -81.46 -20.28
CA SER A 815 -10.92 -82.52 -19.76
C SER A 815 -12.39 -82.25 -20.10
N ARG A 816 -12.84 -81.01 -19.93
CA ARG A 816 -14.20 -80.57 -20.29
C ARG A 816 -14.44 -80.53 -21.81
N GLN A 817 -13.40 -80.38 -22.63
CA GLN A 817 -13.53 -80.48 -24.08
C GLN A 817 -13.65 -81.94 -24.52
N GLU A 818 -12.76 -82.82 -24.08
CA GLU A 818 -12.79 -84.25 -24.39
C GLU A 818 -14.09 -84.92 -23.93
N LEU A 819 -14.57 -84.59 -22.73
CA LEU A 819 -15.86 -85.06 -22.23
C LEU A 819 -17.01 -84.64 -23.15
N ARG A 820 -17.05 -83.38 -23.60
CA ARG A 820 -18.09 -82.89 -24.53
C ARG A 820 -18.01 -83.56 -25.91
N MET A 821 -16.81 -83.82 -26.42
CA MET A 821 -16.63 -84.54 -27.70
C MET A 821 -17.07 -86.00 -27.59
N ALA A 822 -16.72 -86.69 -26.50
CA ALA A 822 -17.19 -88.06 -26.24
C ALA A 822 -18.71 -88.13 -26.03
N GLN A 823 -19.30 -87.15 -25.35
CA GLN A 823 -20.75 -87.01 -25.18
C GLN A 823 -21.45 -86.86 -26.53
N SER A 824 -21.03 -85.89 -27.36
CA SER A 824 -21.66 -85.65 -28.66
C SER A 824 -21.49 -86.82 -29.64
N ALA A 825 -20.35 -87.53 -29.60
CA ALA A 825 -20.14 -88.74 -30.37
C ALA A 825 -21.06 -89.90 -29.91
N ALA A 826 -21.27 -90.05 -28.60
CA ALA A 826 -22.21 -91.02 -28.04
C ALA A 826 -23.66 -90.70 -28.42
N ASP A 827 -24.10 -89.43 -28.29
CA ASP A 827 -25.43 -88.98 -28.71
C ASP A 827 -25.65 -89.23 -30.21
N ALA A 828 -24.68 -88.88 -31.06
CA ALA A 828 -24.77 -89.10 -32.51
C ALA A 828 -24.81 -90.60 -32.88
N ALA A 829 -24.20 -91.48 -32.09
CA ALA A 829 -24.24 -92.92 -32.30
C ALA A 829 -25.54 -93.56 -31.78
N GLU A 830 -26.11 -93.05 -30.68
CA GLU A 830 -27.45 -93.41 -30.21
C GLU A 830 -28.50 -93.01 -31.26
N GLN A 831 -28.44 -91.78 -31.78
CA GLN A 831 -29.31 -91.31 -32.87
C GLN A 831 -29.20 -92.15 -34.15
N ARG A 832 -27.99 -92.61 -34.54
CA ARG A 832 -27.85 -93.54 -35.68
C ARG A 832 -28.49 -94.90 -35.40
N ARG A 833 -28.32 -95.46 -34.20
CA ARG A 833 -28.99 -96.71 -33.80
C ARG A 833 -30.51 -96.57 -33.70
N GLU A 834 -31.02 -95.37 -33.45
CA GLU A 834 -32.46 -95.07 -33.51
C GLU A 834 -32.97 -94.88 -34.94
N GLN A 835 -32.12 -94.44 -35.87
CA GLN A 835 -32.43 -94.34 -37.31
C GLN A 835 -32.27 -95.67 -38.06
N GLU A 836 -31.47 -96.60 -37.52
CA GLU A 836 -31.27 -97.98 -38.03
C GLU A 836 -32.29 -98.99 -37.46
N ARG A 837 -33.27 -98.53 -36.67
CA ARG A 837 -34.35 -99.32 -36.06
C ARG A 837 -35.71 -99.00 -36.66
#